data_AF-A0A8H6I5M3-F1
#
_entry.id   AF-A0A8H6I5M3-F1
#
_cell.length_a   1.000
_cell.length_b   1.000
_cell.length_c   1.000
_cell.angle_alpha   90.00
_cell.angle_beta   90.00
_cell.angle_gamma   90.00
#
_symmetry.space_group_name_H-M   'P 1'
#
loop_
_entity.id
_entity.type
_entity.pdbx_description
1 polymer ?
#
loop_
_entity_poly.entity_id
_entity_poly.type
_entity_poly.pdbx_seq_one_letter_code
_entity_poly.pdbx_strand_id
1 'polypeptide(L)'
;MATHGSGHDNDSEYLDEVANKAFSGSAADLLEMHLAMKDAGTYTLTGIRALLSTLTTGPQESASSGESATDTPSGAANLALTFLGDFPSLCPPNLKEDAVSCLQDAIPGMIRWVGRIIQSGPGVWPQGRRLELDDLEFQELVNRGGIVLSLIELCLFNKERTLKDIASNPYIIDLAVFLWVAMHKGDPLLCPLSDSRGNNPETYTYKDIFTKLFFIVSKEPCMAKAVAEAIMAERVCSPVTFVDSIAGHATLTHTFLPIDGLMRAGNVALHALFMEKKAPEQFMIVLSIIGTRYHAQLQQNIPAQAKKELKASSLQVLSMTRKVVEWCFNSYPYGVTAIQSVITKGVMKNLANCLELGNDPNLAKTGKESFRALYDYLARCSVFPKTLITVFQQMAICVTPKLDENKVANGLVKQMNTDATIRFRQMFQYIRWDARPVVCDNINHSQHQGLPALPEVAMMQYDKKCSGCRTALYCSQECQSEDWKARHDRECTYMGRDYKEYKRLQTPYSYNSRTFQLATLRAIYSLKAHVWAPARTPVDRGGNRPVITLDVTRWDILDRIDDLHNFITETHEIMPNHLIERFGELVKRFEADVKSEFGLVKGVFWFGDRDINLVALFKRARGAPVGRVDPNDFEVEGSVMFTCQRQEWKGRPMQLVGLGGLAGQHERLERLGDLWSRLVIPQAKLP
;
A
#
# COMPACT_ATOMS: atom_id res chain seq x y z
N MET A 1 -14.39 85.62 2.83
CA MET A 1 -15.25 85.13 1.73
C MET A 1 -14.40 84.20 0.88
N ALA A 2 -14.62 82.89 0.71
CA ALA A 2 -15.58 81.94 1.24
C ALA A 2 -14.96 80.51 1.14
N THR A 3 -15.16 79.74 2.21
CA THR A 3 -15.31 78.27 2.39
C THR A 3 -14.83 77.25 1.34
N HIS A 4 -13.93 76.36 1.76
CA HIS A 4 -13.84 74.96 1.32
C HIS A 4 -15.04 74.17 1.85
N GLY A 5 -15.82 73.57 0.95
CA GLY A 5 -16.92 72.65 1.27
C GLY A 5 -16.49 71.19 1.20
N SER A 6 -16.88 70.43 2.21
CA SER A 6 -16.83 68.97 2.33
C SER A 6 -17.76 68.32 1.30
N GLY A 7 -17.20 67.51 0.40
CA GLY A 7 -17.95 66.71 -0.58
C GLY A 7 -17.74 65.21 -0.36
N HIS A 8 -18.11 64.70 0.83
CA HIS A 8 -18.11 63.26 1.11
C HIS A 8 -19.51 62.68 1.40
N ASP A 9 -20.56 63.50 1.43
CA ASP A 9 -21.94 63.02 1.66
C ASP A 9 -22.72 62.72 0.36
N ASN A 10 -22.20 63.10 -0.82
CA ASN A 10 -22.87 62.87 -2.12
C ASN A 10 -22.62 61.47 -2.71
N ASP A 11 -21.59 60.75 -2.26
CA ASP A 11 -21.26 59.42 -2.81
C ASP A 11 -22.28 58.36 -2.36
N SER A 12 -22.86 58.50 -1.16
CA SER A 12 -23.90 57.60 -0.64
C SER A 12 -25.24 57.77 -1.37
N GLU A 13 -25.63 59.01 -1.68
CA GLU A 13 -26.90 59.33 -2.34
C GLU A 13 -26.85 58.94 -3.82
N TYR A 14 -25.69 59.07 -4.47
CA TYR A 14 -25.43 58.60 -5.83
C TYR A 14 -25.51 57.07 -5.94
N LEU A 15 -24.96 56.34 -4.97
CA LEU A 15 -25.03 54.87 -4.93
C LEU A 15 -26.46 54.35 -4.70
N ASP A 16 -27.25 55.02 -3.88
CA ASP A 16 -28.67 54.69 -3.68
C ASP A 16 -29.51 54.99 -4.93
N GLU A 17 -29.18 56.05 -5.69
CA GLU A 17 -29.85 56.36 -6.96
C GLU A 17 -29.52 55.32 -8.05
N VAL A 18 -28.26 54.90 -8.15
CA VAL A 18 -27.80 53.86 -9.09
C VAL A 18 -28.38 52.49 -8.72
N ALA A 19 -28.46 52.14 -7.43
CA ALA A 19 -29.08 50.91 -6.95
C ALA A 19 -30.58 50.85 -7.27
N ASN A 20 -31.29 51.98 -7.18
CA ASN A 20 -32.70 52.08 -7.53
C ASN A 20 -32.95 52.02 -9.05
N LYS A 21 -32.01 52.50 -9.88
CA LYS A 21 -32.06 52.38 -11.35
C LYS A 21 -31.78 50.93 -11.83
N ALA A 22 -30.93 50.18 -11.14
CA ALA A 22 -30.66 48.77 -11.49
C ALA A 22 -31.91 47.85 -11.38
N PHE A 23 -32.94 48.25 -10.61
CA PHE A 23 -34.21 47.52 -10.54
C PHE A 23 -35.04 47.56 -11.84
N SER A 24 -34.68 48.38 -12.86
CA SER A 24 -35.38 48.42 -14.15
C SER A 24 -34.89 47.43 -15.22
N GLY A 25 -33.86 46.63 -14.94
CA GLY A 25 -33.62 45.35 -15.62
C GLY A 25 -33.03 45.37 -17.05
N SER A 26 -32.29 46.40 -17.48
CA SER A 26 -31.55 46.33 -18.74
C SER A 26 -30.09 45.88 -18.55
N ALA A 27 -29.50 45.25 -19.58
CA ALA A 27 -28.10 44.83 -19.57
C ALA A 27 -27.10 46.00 -19.51
N ALA A 28 -27.51 47.19 -19.95
CA ALA A 28 -26.73 48.42 -19.82
C ALA A 28 -26.67 48.90 -18.36
N ASP A 29 -27.76 48.75 -17.60
CA ASP A 29 -27.84 49.14 -16.19
C ASP A 29 -26.98 48.23 -15.29
N LEU A 30 -26.86 46.94 -15.65
CA LEU A 30 -25.98 45.99 -14.95
C LEU A 30 -24.49 46.28 -15.20
N LEU A 31 -24.14 46.75 -16.40
CA LEU A 31 -22.77 47.17 -16.74
C LEU A 31 -22.43 48.50 -16.05
N GLU A 32 -23.37 49.45 -16.00
CA GLU A 32 -23.19 50.74 -15.32
C GLU A 32 -23.12 50.57 -13.79
N MET A 33 -23.93 49.68 -13.22
CA MET A 33 -23.83 49.29 -11.81
C MET A 33 -22.51 48.57 -11.51
N HIS A 34 -22.04 47.68 -12.38
CA HIS A 34 -20.73 47.04 -12.27
C HIS A 34 -19.58 48.07 -12.30
N LEU A 35 -19.65 49.07 -13.19
CA LEU A 35 -18.66 50.13 -13.31
C LEU A 35 -18.70 51.12 -12.13
N ALA A 36 -19.90 51.50 -11.65
CA ALA A 36 -20.06 52.32 -10.45
C ALA A 36 -19.57 51.63 -9.17
N MET A 37 -19.83 50.31 -9.05
CA MET A 37 -19.33 49.49 -7.94
C MET A 37 -17.83 49.24 -8.00
N LYS A 38 -17.23 49.29 -9.20
CA LYS A 38 -15.77 49.23 -9.42
C LYS A 38 -15.07 50.51 -8.97
N ASP A 39 -15.69 51.67 -9.19
CA ASP A 39 -15.12 52.98 -8.83
C ASP A 39 -15.33 53.34 -7.33
N ALA A 40 -16.35 52.77 -6.66
CA ALA A 40 -16.68 53.06 -5.26
C ALA A 40 -16.14 52.04 -4.22
N GLY A 41 -15.47 50.96 -4.67
CA GLY A 41 -14.77 50.01 -3.79
C GLY A 41 -15.62 49.28 -2.73
N THR A 42 -16.95 49.25 -2.83
CA THR A 42 -17.84 48.74 -1.79
C THR A 42 -18.99 47.90 -2.36
N TYR A 43 -19.04 46.62 -1.97
CA TYR A 43 -20.00 45.64 -2.48
C TYR A 43 -21.19 45.45 -1.52
N THR A 44 -22.43 45.40 -2.03
CA THR A 44 -23.66 45.15 -1.25
C THR A 44 -24.17 43.70 -1.39
N LEU A 45 -24.79 43.17 -0.33
CA LEU A 45 -25.34 41.81 -0.28
C LEU A 45 -26.43 41.55 -1.34
N THR A 46 -27.19 42.58 -1.70
CA THR A 46 -28.26 42.52 -2.70
C THR A 46 -27.71 42.32 -4.11
N GLY A 47 -26.66 43.05 -4.50
CA GLY A 47 -26.02 42.89 -5.81
C GLY A 47 -25.40 41.51 -6.00
N ILE A 48 -24.82 40.95 -4.93
CA ILE A 48 -24.30 39.58 -4.92
C ILE A 48 -25.44 38.58 -5.17
N ARG A 49 -26.58 38.69 -4.47
CA ARG A 49 -27.71 37.76 -4.64
C ARG A 49 -28.27 37.75 -6.07
N ALA A 50 -28.37 38.91 -6.72
CA ALA A 50 -28.83 39.01 -8.10
C ALA A 50 -27.89 38.27 -9.07
N LEU A 51 -26.58 38.47 -8.91
CA LEU A 51 -25.55 37.82 -9.71
C LEU A 51 -25.49 36.31 -9.46
N LEU A 52 -25.72 35.87 -8.21
CA LEU A 52 -25.76 34.46 -7.84
C LEU A 52 -26.99 33.72 -8.36
N SER A 53 -28.15 34.37 -8.43
CA SER A 53 -29.34 33.76 -9.04
C SER A 53 -29.06 33.30 -10.48
N THR A 54 -28.33 34.10 -11.25
CA THR A 54 -27.91 33.80 -12.63
C THR A 54 -26.90 32.65 -12.70
N LEU A 55 -25.97 32.59 -11.74
CA LEU A 55 -24.97 31.53 -11.68
C LEU A 55 -25.56 30.19 -11.22
N THR A 56 -26.55 30.21 -10.32
CA THR A 56 -27.17 29.03 -9.71
C THR A 56 -27.85 28.12 -10.74
N THR A 57 -28.51 28.70 -11.74
CA THR A 57 -29.23 27.95 -12.78
C THR A 57 -28.30 27.19 -13.73
N GLY A 58 -27.02 27.57 -13.80
CA GLY A 58 -26.07 27.01 -14.76
C GLY A 58 -26.40 27.40 -16.22
N PRO A 59 -25.53 27.04 -17.17
CA PRO A 59 -25.73 27.39 -18.57
C PRO A 59 -26.77 26.46 -19.21
N GLN A 60 -27.81 27.01 -19.87
CA GLN A 60 -28.81 26.18 -20.58
C GLN A 60 -28.19 25.46 -21.79
N GLU A 61 -28.50 24.17 -21.97
CA GLU A 61 -27.86 23.30 -22.96
C GLU A 61 -28.12 23.69 -24.44
N SER A 62 -29.08 24.59 -24.71
CA SER A 62 -29.55 24.91 -26.06
C SER A 62 -28.85 26.06 -26.79
N ALA A 63 -27.86 26.74 -26.20
CA ALA A 63 -27.21 27.90 -26.83
C ALA A 63 -26.17 27.47 -27.90
N SER A 64 -26.42 27.80 -29.16
CA SER A 64 -25.57 27.50 -30.33
C SER A 64 -24.31 28.36 -30.41
N SER A 65 -23.22 27.79 -30.93
CA SER A 65 -21.82 28.27 -30.89
C SER A 65 -21.45 29.44 -31.82
N GLY A 66 -22.31 30.46 -31.99
CA GLY A 66 -22.15 31.47 -33.06
C GLY A 66 -21.98 32.95 -32.65
N GLU A 67 -22.08 33.32 -31.38
CA GLU A 67 -22.14 34.72 -30.94
C GLU A 67 -20.82 35.24 -30.31
N SER A 68 -20.64 36.56 -30.32
CA SER A 68 -19.41 37.26 -29.89
C SER A 68 -19.02 36.95 -28.43
N ALA A 69 -17.71 36.88 -28.13
CA ALA A 69 -17.20 36.46 -26.83
C ALA A 69 -17.64 37.34 -25.64
N THR A 70 -18.04 38.59 -25.87
CA THR A 70 -18.48 39.52 -24.81
C THR A 70 -19.99 39.55 -24.60
N ASP A 71 -20.79 39.20 -25.63
CA ASP A 71 -22.26 39.20 -25.55
C ASP A 71 -22.84 37.82 -25.27
N THR A 72 -22.00 36.78 -25.31
CA THR A 72 -22.44 35.43 -24.97
C THR A 72 -22.63 35.27 -23.46
N PRO A 73 -23.61 34.46 -23.03
CA PRO A 73 -23.77 34.06 -21.63
C PRO A 73 -22.46 33.57 -20.96
N SER A 74 -21.53 33.01 -21.73
CA SER A 74 -20.19 32.62 -21.27
C SER A 74 -19.30 33.81 -20.87
N GLY A 75 -19.34 34.93 -21.61
CA GLY A 75 -18.58 36.14 -21.29
C GLY A 75 -19.07 36.80 -19.99
N ALA A 76 -20.40 36.90 -19.84
CA ALA A 76 -21.02 37.41 -18.61
C ALA A 76 -20.74 36.51 -17.40
N ALA A 77 -20.81 35.19 -17.58
CA ALA A 77 -20.45 34.23 -16.53
C ALA A 77 -18.97 34.34 -16.15
N ASN A 78 -18.07 34.56 -17.12
CA ASN A 78 -16.64 34.72 -16.86
C ASN A 78 -16.36 35.98 -16.02
N LEU A 79 -16.95 37.12 -16.41
CA LEU A 79 -16.80 38.37 -15.66
C LEU A 79 -17.33 38.24 -14.23
N ALA A 80 -18.50 37.61 -14.07
CA ALA A 80 -19.11 37.31 -12.79
C ALA A 80 -18.21 36.40 -11.92
N LEU A 81 -17.59 35.39 -12.53
CA LEU A 81 -16.68 34.46 -11.87
C LEU A 81 -15.38 35.16 -11.40
N THR A 82 -14.76 35.98 -12.24
CA THR A 82 -13.55 36.75 -11.87
C THR A 82 -13.83 37.64 -10.67
N PHE A 83 -14.94 38.36 -10.71
CA PHE A 83 -15.38 39.25 -9.64
C PHE A 83 -15.61 38.51 -8.31
N LEU A 84 -16.24 37.33 -8.36
CA LEU A 84 -16.44 36.50 -7.19
C LEU A 84 -15.14 35.91 -6.62
N GLY A 85 -14.09 35.82 -7.44
CA GLY A 85 -12.75 35.44 -7.00
C GLY A 85 -12.07 36.49 -6.13
N ASP A 86 -12.25 37.77 -6.43
CA ASP A 86 -11.66 38.88 -5.66
C ASP A 86 -12.51 39.27 -4.44
N PHE A 87 -13.78 38.88 -4.45
CA PHE A 87 -14.76 39.09 -3.39
C PHE A 87 -14.28 38.84 -1.94
N PRO A 88 -13.57 37.74 -1.59
CA PRO A 88 -13.09 37.52 -0.21
C PRO A 88 -12.15 38.59 0.32
N SER A 89 -11.44 39.28 -0.57
CA SER A 89 -10.51 40.37 -0.24
C SER A 89 -11.20 41.73 -0.16
N LEU A 90 -12.34 41.86 -0.85
CA LEU A 90 -13.10 43.09 -0.97
C LEU A 90 -14.30 43.18 0.00
N CYS A 91 -14.69 42.06 0.62
CA CYS A 91 -15.82 42.01 1.55
C CYS A 91 -15.41 42.36 2.99
N PRO A 92 -16.08 43.33 3.65
CA PRO A 92 -15.88 43.64 5.06
C PRO A 92 -16.03 42.42 5.97
N PRO A 93 -15.26 42.29 7.08
CA PRO A 93 -15.31 41.11 7.95
C PRO A 93 -16.71 40.74 8.46
N ASN A 94 -17.58 41.73 8.70
CA ASN A 94 -18.94 41.56 9.19
C ASN A 94 -19.95 41.07 8.14
N LEU A 95 -19.63 41.16 6.84
CA LEU A 95 -20.47 40.69 5.74
C LEU A 95 -19.98 39.37 5.13
N LYS A 96 -18.80 38.91 5.57
CA LYS A 96 -18.13 37.75 5.01
C LYS A 96 -18.93 36.46 5.22
N GLU A 97 -19.53 36.26 6.39
CA GLU A 97 -20.33 35.07 6.68
C GLU A 97 -21.62 35.00 5.84
N ASP A 98 -22.35 36.11 5.74
CA ASP A 98 -23.58 36.19 4.93
C ASP A 98 -23.30 36.02 3.44
N ALA A 99 -22.20 36.60 2.96
CA ALA A 99 -21.80 36.46 1.58
C ALA A 99 -21.32 35.03 1.25
N VAL A 100 -20.57 34.39 2.15
CA VAL A 100 -20.22 32.96 2.03
C VAL A 100 -21.48 32.11 2.00
N SER A 101 -22.45 32.37 2.87
CA SER A 101 -23.73 31.65 2.87
C SER A 101 -24.52 31.83 1.57
N CYS A 102 -24.51 33.02 0.98
CA CYS A 102 -25.16 33.25 -0.32
C CYS A 102 -24.42 32.51 -1.45
N LEU A 103 -23.09 32.56 -1.44
CA LEU A 103 -22.24 31.95 -2.47
C LEU A 103 -22.38 30.43 -2.49
N GLN A 104 -22.57 29.80 -1.32
CA GLN A 104 -22.70 28.35 -1.18
C GLN A 104 -23.75 27.74 -2.12
N ASP A 105 -24.93 28.35 -2.22
CA ASP A 105 -26.01 27.84 -3.06
C ASP A 105 -25.71 27.96 -4.56
N ALA A 106 -24.86 28.91 -4.95
CA ALA A 106 -24.48 29.14 -6.34
C ALA A 106 -23.29 28.28 -6.81
N ILE A 107 -22.49 27.75 -5.89
CA ILE A 107 -21.27 26.97 -6.20
C ILE A 107 -21.51 25.89 -7.26
N PRO A 108 -22.54 25.01 -7.17
CA PRO A 108 -22.76 23.99 -8.18
C PRO A 108 -23.01 24.55 -9.58
N GLY A 109 -23.68 25.70 -9.68
CA GLY A 109 -23.93 26.38 -10.96
C GLY A 109 -22.67 27.05 -11.50
N MET A 110 -21.88 27.68 -10.64
CA MET A 110 -20.58 28.27 -10.97
C MET A 110 -19.59 27.24 -11.49
N ILE A 111 -19.52 26.06 -10.87
CA ILE A 111 -18.63 24.99 -11.32
C ILE A 111 -19.09 24.41 -12.66
N ARG A 112 -20.41 24.27 -12.88
CA ARG A 112 -20.96 23.86 -14.18
C ARG A 112 -20.59 24.86 -15.27
N TRP A 113 -20.64 26.15 -14.95
CA TRP A 113 -20.13 27.20 -15.82
C TRP A 113 -18.64 27.03 -16.09
N VAL A 114 -17.79 26.93 -15.05
CA VAL A 114 -16.34 26.69 -15.22
C VAL A 114 -16.11 25.51 -16.15
N GLY A 115 -16.71 24.35 -15.87
CA GLY A 115 -16.62 23.11 -16.67
C GLY A 115 -17.05 23.28 -18.13
N ARG A 116 -18.15 24.01 -18.38
CA ARG A 116 -18.58 24.31 -19.75
C ARG A 116 -17.58 25.20 -20.47
N ILE A 117 -17.04 26.21 -19.80
CA ILE A 117 -16.12 27.15 -20.44
C ILE A 117 -14.76 26.47 -20.69
N ILE A 118 -14.32 25.51 -19.87
CA ILE A 118 -13.14 24.67 -20.15
C ILE A 118 -13.44 23.51 -21.11
N GLN A 119 -14.62 23.52 -21.76
CA GLN A 119 -15.11 22.50 -22.69
C GLN A 119 -15.03 21.05 -22.16
N SER A 120 -15.09 20.89 -20.84
CA SER A 120 -14.91 19.61 -20.16
C SER A 120 -16.07 19.38 -19.19
N GLY A 121 -17.19 18.96 -19.78
CA GLY A 121 -18.35 18.45 -19.03
C GLY A 121 -18.15 17.01 -18.55
N PRO A 122 -19.06 16.51 -17.69
CA PRO A 122 -19.08 15.11 -17.27
C PRO A 122 -19.13 14.18 -18.49
N GLY A 123 -18.18 13.25 -18.59
CA GLY A 123 -18.06 12.34 -19.74
C GLY A 123 -17.29 12.89 -20.95
N VAL A 124 -16.81 14.15 -20.89
CA VAL A 124 -16.02 14.79 -21.95
C VAL A 124 -14.51 14.78 -21.65
N TRP A 125 -14.12 14.56 -20.37
CA TRP A 125 -12.72 14.37 -20.03
C TRP A 125 -12.15 13.20 -20.84
N PRO A 126 -11.09 13.40 -21.64
CA PRO A 126 -10.56 12.34 -22.48
C PRO A 126 -10.04 11.21 -21.59
N GLN A 127 -10.85 10.15 -21.46
CA GLN A 127 -10.55 9.02 -20.61
C GLN A 127 -9.17 8.46 -20.95
N GLY A 128 -8.29 8.44 -19.95
CA GLY A 128 -6.98 7.80 -20.04
C GLY A 128 -5.92 8.51 -20.89
N ARG A 129 -6.15 9.72 -21.41
CA ARG A 129 -5.09 10.51 -22.05
C ARG A 129 -4.51 11.54 -21.07
N ARG A 130 -3.18 11.69 -21.08
CA ARG A 130 -2.54 12.88 -20.51
C ARG A 130 -3.00 14.07 -21.35
N LEU A 131 -3.62 15.06 -20.72
CA LEU A 131 -4.02 16.28 -21.40
C LEU A 131 -2.81 17.21 -21.46
N GLU A 132 -2.31 17.46 -22.66
CA GLU A 132 -1.34 18.52 -22.93
C GLU A 132 -2.11 19.77 -23.32
N LEU A 133 -2.06 20.79 -22.48
CA LEU A 133 -2.66 22.10 -22.75
C LEU A 133 -1.72 22.94 -23.61
N ASP A 134 -2.27 23.63 -24.60
CA ASP A 134 -1.54 24.71 -25.27
C ASP A 134 -1.41 25.95 -24.36
N ASP A 135 -0.66 26.97 -24.82
CA ASP A 135 -0.40 28.19 -24.04
C ASP A 135 -1.68 28.98 -23.71
N LEU A 136 -2.67 28.97 -24.61
CA LEU A 136 -3.92 29.71 -24.45
C LEU A 136 -4.85 28.97 -23.48
N GLU A 137 -5.00 27.67 -23.66
CA GLU A 137 -5.77 26.80 -22.77
C GLU A 137 -5.20 26.81 -21.35
N PHE A 138 -3.88 26.82 -21.20
CA PHE A 138 -3.21 26.91 -19.91
C PHE A 138 -3.51 28.22 -19.19
N GLN A 139 -3.33 29.37 -19.85
CA GLN A 139 -3.61 30.67 -19.25
C GLN A 139 -5.07 30.80 -18.81
N GLU A 140 -5.98 30.32 -19.65
CA GLU A 140 -7.39 30.35 -19.33
C GLU A 140 -7.74 29.44 -18.15
N LEU A 141 -7.09 28.27 -18.06
CA LEU A 141 -7.24 27.36 -16.93
C LEU A 141 -6.65 27.92 -15.64
N VAL A 142 -5.53 28.65 -15.69
CA VAL A 142 -4.93 29.33 -14.53
C VAL A 142 -5.86 30.40 -14.00
N ASN A 143 -6.36 31.28 -14.87
CA ASN A 143 -7.30 32.33 -14.49
C ASN A 143 -8.55 31.75 -13.82
N ARG A 144 -9.08 30.65 -14.37
CA ARG A 144 -10.30 30.00 -13.86
C ARG A 144 -10.06 29.13 -12.63
N GLY A 145 -8.91 28.49 -12.53
CA GLY A 145 -8.48 27.76 -11.34
C GLY A 145 -8.36 28.67 -10.12
N GLY A 146 -7.88 29.90 -10.33
CA GLY A 146 -7.83 30.95 -9.31
C GLY A 146 -9.21 31.28 -8.73
N ILE A 147 -10.23 31.36 -9.60
CA ILE A 147 -11.62 31.59 -9.17
C ILE A 147 -12.12 30.43 -8.30
N VAL A 148 -11.93 29.19 -8.75
CA VAL A 148 -12.39 28.00 -8.01
C VAL A 148 -11.71 27.89 -6.65
N LEU A 149 -10.40 28.16 -6.59
CA LEU A 149 -9.70 28.19 -5.31
C LEU A 149 -10.23 29.30 -4.41
N SER A 150 -10.45 30.49 -4.93
CA SER A 150 -10.97 31.62 -4.14
C SER A 150 -12.36 31.31 -3.56
N LEU A 151 -13.22 30.65 -4.34
CA LEU A 151 -14.51 30.15 -3.87
C LEU A 151 -14.35 29.09 -2.78
N ILE A 152 -13.38 28.19 -2.90
CA ILE A 152 -13.12 27.17 -1.89
C ILE A 152 -12.51 27.77 -0.63
N GLU A 153 -11.60 28.74 -0.74
CA GLU A 153 -11.06 29.47 0.40
C GLU A 153 -12.13 30.26 1.15
N LEU A 154 -13.08 30.86 0.43
CA LEU A 154 -14.30 31.45 0.99
C LEU A 154 -15.11 30.40 1.76
N CYS A 155 -15.31 29.23 1.18
CA CYS A 155 -16.07 28.14 1.80
C CYS A 155 -15.43 27.57 3.06
N LEU A 156 -14.09 27.57 3.12
CA LEU A 156 -13.34 27.08 4.28
C LEU A 156 -13.48 27.99 5.53
N PHE A 157 -14.10 29.17 5.42
CA PHE A 157 -14.47 29.99 6.57
C PHE A 157 -15.56 29.34 7.45
N ASN A 158 -16.49 28.59 6.85
CA ASN A 158 -17.53 27.84 7.58
C ASN A 158 -17.31 26.34 7.40
N LYS A 159 -16.33 25.80 8.14
CA LYS A 159 -15.68 24.51 7.85
C LYS A 159 -16.64 23.33 7.70
N GLU A 160 -17.59 23.12 8.61
CA GLU A 160 -18.18 21.79 8.77
C GLU A 160 -19.32 21.49 7.76
N ARG A 161 -20.22 22.44 7.53
CA ARG A 161 -21.34 22.28 6.60
C ARG A 161 -20.87 22.35 5.14
N THR A 162 -20.02 23.34 4.84
CA THR A 162 -19.58 23.62 3.47
C THR A 162 -18.67 22.54 2.90
N LEU A 163 -17.79 21.95 3.73
CA LEU A 163 -16.94 20.85 3.29
C LEU A 163 -17.76 19.63 2.84
N LYS A 164 -18.90 19.37 3.49
CA LYS A 164 -19.78 18.25 3.11
C LYS A 164 -20.49 18.51 1.78
N ASP A 165 -20.94 19.73 1.54
CA ASP A 165 -21.61 20.12 0.29
C ASP A 165 -20.62 20.14 -0.88
N ILE A 166 -19.40 20.62 -0.65
CA ILE A 166 -18.28 20.54 -1.61
C ILE A 166 -17.89 19.08 -1.86
N ALA A 167 -17.77 18.24 -0.82
CA ALA A 167 -17.48 16.81 -0.94
C ALA A 167 -18.54 16.05 -1.75
N SER A 168 -19.80 16.49 -1.63
CA SER A 168 -20.94 15.89 -2.32
C SER A 168 -21.04 16.34 -3.78
N ASN A 169 -20.26 17.35 -4.19
CA ASN A 169 -20.28 17.87 -5.55
C ASN A 169 -19.23 17.16 -6.41
N PRO A 170 -19.64 16.24 -7.32
CA PRO A 170 -18.70 15.46 -8.14
C PRO A 170 -17.82 16.31 -9.06
N TYR A 171 -18.26 17.52 -9.42
CA TYR A 171 -17.52 18.40 -10.33
C TYR A 171 -16.31 19.06 -9.67
N ILE A 172 -16.38 19.40 -8.39
CA ILE A 172 -15.23 19.96 -7.66
C ILE A 172 -14.14 18.90 -7.56
N ILE A 173 -14.57 17.68 -7.24
CA ILE A 173 -13.69 16.52 -7.14
C ILE A 173 -13.04 16.24 -8.50
N ASP A 174 -13.83 16.21 -9.57
CA ASP A 174 -13.33 15.94 -10.91
C ASP A 174 -12.38 17.04 -11.39
N LEU A 175 -12.73 18.30 -11.16
CA LEU A 175 -11.88 19.44 -11.49
C LEU A 175 -10.57 19.41 -10.70
N ALA A 176 -10.60 19.11 -9.41
CA ALA A 176 -9.39 19.00 -8.60
C ALA A 176 -8.48 17.86 -9.11
N VAL A 177 -9.05 16.69 -9.43
CA VAL A 177 -8.30 15.57 -10.03
C VAL A 177 -7.75 15.95 -11.40
N PHE A 178 -8.54 16.65 -12.21
CA PHE A 178 -8.16 17.09 -13.54
C PHE A 178 -6.96 18.03 -13.47
N LEU A 179 -7.06 19.10 -12.66
CA LEU A 179 -5.99 20.06 -12.47
C LEU A 179 -4.72 19.41 -11.91
N TRP A 180 -4.87 18.36 -11.10
CA TRP A 180 -3.75 17.57 -10.61
C TRP A 180 -3.03 16.77 -11.71
N VAL A 181 -3.75 16.23 -12.69
CA VAL A 181 -3.17 15.36 -13.74
C VAL A 181 -2.88 16.07 -15.06
N ALA A 182 -3.37 17.29 -15.24
CA ALA A 182 -3.13 18.07 -16.42
C ALA A 182 -1.64 18.43 -16.55
N MET A 183 -1.19 18.55 -17.80
CA MET A 183 0.19 18.84 -18.16
C MET A 183 0.22 20.00 -19.16
N HIS A 184 1.28 20.81 -19.14
CA HIS A 184 1.57 21.84 -20.11
C HIS A 184 3.00 21.65 -20.59
N LYS A 185 3.18 21.46 -21.91
CA LYS A 185 4.51 21.21 -22.53
C LYS A 185 5.28 20.03 -21.91
N GLY A 186 4.57 19.00 -21.48
CA GLY A 186 5.16 17.80 -20.88
C GLY A 186 5.48 17.92 -19.38
N ASP A 187 5.22 19.07 -18.77
CA ASP A 187 5.36 19.32 -17.34
C ASP A 187 3.98 19.33 -16.67
N PRO A 188 3.79 18.76 -15.47
CA PRO A 188 2.56 18.97 -14.72
C PRO A 188 2.22 20.45 -14.59
N LEU A 189 0.94 20.79 -14.43
CA LEU A 189 0.50 22.15 -14.13
C LEU A 189 0.94 22.59 -12.74
N LEU A 190 2.24 22.74 -12.56
CA LEU A 190 2.84 23.50 -11.50
C LEU A 190 2.99 24.89 -12.06
N CYS A 191 2.25 25.84 -11.49
CA CYS A 191 2.60 27.23 -11.73
C CYS A 191 4.00 27.41 -11.11
N PRO A 192 5.06 27.69 -11.89
CA PRO A 192 6.37 27.85 -11.32
C PRO A 192 6.28 28.99 -10.28
N LEU A 193 6.64 28.67 -9.03
CA LEU A 193 7.13 29.67 -8.10
C LEU A 193 8.37 30.26 -8.76
N SER A 194 8.22 31.28 -9.60
CA SER A 194 9.34 31.81 -10.35
C SER A 194 10.38 32.35 -9.38
N ASP A 195 11.60 31.90 -9.64
CA ASP A 195 12.86 32.19 -8.98
C ASP A 195 12.96 33.67 -8.54
N SER A 196 13.11 33.88 -7.23
CA SER A 196 13.30 35.15 -6.54
C SER A 196 14.65 35.83 -6.85
N ARG A 197 15.18 35.67 -8.07
CA ARG A 197 16.42 36.30 -8.52
C ARG A 197 16.21 37.45 -9.50
N GLY A 198 14.97 37.71 -9.92
CA GLY A 198 14.59 38.97 -10.56
C GLY A 198 14.02 39.92 -9.52
N ASN A 199 14.65 41.09 -9.31
CA ASN A 199 14.24 42.15 -8.37
C ASN A 199 12.89 42.82 -8.70
N ASN A 200 11.93 42.13 -9.31
CA ASN A 200 10.64 42.70 -9.65
C ASN A 200 9.53 42.11 -8.77
N PRO A 201 9.16 42.78 -7.66
CA PRO A 201 8.11 42.32 -6.75
C PRO A 201 6.69 42.33 -7.35
N GLU A 202 6.52 42.77 -8.60
CA GLU A 202 5.23 42.79 -9.31
C GLU A 202 5.01 41.57 -10.23
N THR A 203 6.01 40.71 -10.45
CA THR A 203 5.83 39.50 -11.28
C THR A 203 5.44 38.28 -10.44
N TYR A 204 4.13 38.20 -10.19
CA TYR A 204 3.32 37.00 -9.96
C TYR A 204 3.68 36.06 -8.79
N THR A 205 3.11 36.39 -7.63
CA THR A 205 2.70 35.43 -6.59
C THR A 205 1.50 34.59 -7.04
N TYR A 206 1.62 33.81 -8.13
CA TYR A 206 0.69 32.69 -8.30
C TYR A 206 1.08 31.62 -7.29
N LYS A 207 0.51 31.72 -6.09
CA LYS A 207 0.48 30.62 -5.13
C LYS A 207 -0.02 29.40 -5.88
N ASP A 208 0.59 28.25 -5.64
CA ASP A 208 0.28 26.97 -6.28
C ASP A 208 -1.20 26.57 -6.09
N ILE A 209 -2.06 27.17 -6.90
CA ILE A 209 -3.51 27.18 -6.76
C ILE A 209 -4.04 25.76 -6.94
N PHE A 210 -3.47 25.04 -7.91
CA PHE A 210 -3.86 23.69 -8.28
C PHE A 210 -3.47 22.68 -7.22
N THR A 211 -2.22 22.69 -6.73
CA THR A 211 -1.82 21.81 -5.62
C THR A 211 -2.57 22.16 -4.36
N LYS A 212 -2.81 23.46 -4.08
CA LYS A 212 -3.56 23.87 -2.88
C LYS A 212 -5.00 23.38 -2.94
N LEU A 213 -5.66 23.50 -4.09
CA LEU A 213 -6.99 22.96 -4.31
C LEU A 213 -7.00 21.45 -4.09
N PHE A 214 -6.10 20.74 -4.76
CA PHE A 214 -5.99 19.28 -4.62
C PHE A 214 -5.70 18.87 -3.17
N PHE A 215 -4.85 19.61 -2.47
CA PHE A 215 -4.53 19.38 -1.06
C PHE A 215 -5.72 19.61 -0.14
N ILE A 216 -6.52 20.66 -0.39
CA ILE A 216 -7.75 20.92 0.36
C ILE A 216 -8.72 19.74 0.22
N VAL A 217 -8.97 19.29 -1.01
CA VAL A 217 -9.92 18.18 -1.25
C VAL A 217 -9.38 16.82 -0.80
N SER A 218 -8.05 16.63 -0.76
CA SER A 218 -7.44 15.37 -0.31
C SER A 218 -7.17 15.32 1.19
N LYS A 219 -7.20 16.46 1.89
CA LYS A 219 -6.98 16.52 3.34
C LYS A 219 -8.20 16.05 4.14
N GLU A 220 -9.40 16.35 3.66
CA GLU A 220 -10.64 15.99 4.36
C GLU A 220 -11.07 14.54 4.05
N PRO A 221 -11.36 13.68 5.04
CA PRO A 221 -11.64 12.26 4.81
C PRO A 221 -12.77 11.95 3.83
N CYS A 222 -13.89 12.69 3.92
CA CYS A 222 -15.04 12.49 3.04
C CYS A 222 -14.74 12.89 1.58
N MET A 223 -13.99 13.98 1.39
CA MET A 223 -13.61 14.48 0.06
C MET A 223 -12.56 13.57 -0.59
N ALA A 224 -11.57 13.12 0.17
CA ALA A 224 -10.55 12.24 -0.37
C ALA A 224 -11.11 10.87 -0.76
N LYS A 225 -12.15 10.40 -0.04
CA LYS A 225 -12.94 9.25 -0.49
C LYS A 225 -13.57 9.52 -1.87
N ALA A 226 -14.21 10.67 -2.05
CA ALA A 226 -14.79 11.06 -3.34
C ALA A 226 -13.73 11.21 -4.45
N VAL A 227 -12.56 11.78 -4.15
CA VAL A 227 -11.40 11.87 -5.07
C VAL A 227 -10.96 10.48 -5.52
N ALA A 228 -10.77 9.56 -4.59
CA ALA A 228 -10.43 8.18 -4.94
C ALA A 228 -11.53 7.53 -5.77
N GLU A 229 -12.80 7.66 -5.39
CA GLU A 229 -13.91 7.12 -6.16
C GLU A 229 -13.94 7.69 -7.59
N ALA A 230 -13.63 8.98 -7.77
CA ALA A 230 -13.52 9.61 -9.08
C ALA A 230 -12.42 9.01 -9.95
N ILE A 231 -11.21 8.88 -9.40
CA ILE A 231 -10.04 8.32 -10.09
C ILE A 231 -10.26 6.84 -10.40
N MET A 232 -10.87 6.12 -9.46
CA MET A 232 -11.08 4.68 -9.59
C MET A 232 -12.24 4.31 -10.51
N ALA A 233 -13.22 5.19 -10.66
CA ALA A 233 -14.25 5.09 -11.70
C ALA A 233 -13.76 5.67 -13.05
N GLU A 234 -12.49 6.06 -13.15
CA GLU A 234 -11.88 6.67 -14.33
C GLU A 234 -12.70 7.85 -14.88
N ARG A 235 -13.37 8.61 -13.99
CA ARG A 235 -14.22 9.74 -14.38
C ARG A 235 -13.42 10.87 -15.04
N VAL A 236 -12.17 11.01 -14.62
CA VAL A 236 -11.24 12.05 -15.10
C VAL A 236 -9.99 11.43 -15.69
N CYS A 237 -9.33 10.53 -14.95
CA CYS A 237 -8.09 9.90 -15.36
C CYS A 237 -8.00 8.48 -14.79
N SER A 238 -7.15 7.66 -15.39
CA SER A 238 -6.86 6.33 -14.84
C SER A 238 -6.04 6.45 -13.54
N PRO A 239 -6.11 5.46 -12.63
CA PRO A 239 -5.24 5.42 -11.45
C PRO A 239 -3.77 5.48 -11.82
N VAL A 240 -3.38 4.87 -12.94
CA VAL A 240 -2.01 4.91 -13.47
C VAL A 240 -1.63 6.35 -13.82
N THR A 241 -2.48 7.06 -14.58
CA THR A 241 -2.26 8.45 -14.99
C THR A 241 -2.17 9.38 -13.78
N PHE A 242 -3.05 9.20 -12.79
CA PHE A 242 -3.03 9.98 -11.56
C PHE A 242 -1.71 9.81 -10.81
N VAL A 243 -1.30 8.55 -10.65
CA VAL A 243 -0.06 8.19 -9.95
C VAL A 243 1.16 8.70 -10.72
N ASP A 244 1.21 8.54 -12.04
CA ASP A 244 2.24 9.13 -12.91
C ASP A 244 2.36 10.65 -12.74
N SER A 245 1.22 11.35 -12.60
CA SER A 245 1.24 12.79 -12.34
C SER A 245 1.92 13.12 -11.02
N ILE A 246 1.70 12.33 -9.95
CA ILE A 246 2.41 12.50 -8.67
C ILE A 246 3.93 12.43 -8.89
N ALA A 247 4.41 11.49 -9.71
CA ALA A 247 5.83 11.42 -10.06
C ALA A 247 6.28 12.66 -10.84
N GLY A 248 5.50 13.13 -11.80
CA GLY A 248 5.77 14.37 -12.54
C GLY A 248 5.81 15.60 -11.63
N HIS A 249 4.95 15.69 -10.62
CA HIS A 249 4.96 16.78 -9.65
C HIS A 249 6.19 16.72 -8.73
N ALA A 250 6.58 15.51 -8.30
CA ALA A 250 7.83 15.26 -7.59
C ALA A 250 9.08 15.59 -8.44
N THR A 251 8.92 15.42 -9.76
CA THR A 251 9.66 16.02 -10.88
C THR A 251 10.23 17.41 -10.72
N LEU A 252 9.32 18.31 -10.37
CA LEU A 252 9.46 19.73 -10.66
C LEU A 252 9.48 20.54 -9.38
N THR A 253 8.77 20.09 -8.35
CA THR A 253 8.82 20.72 -7.04
C THR A 253 10.09 20.29 -6.30
N HIS A 254 10.99 21.25 -6.04
CA HIS A 254 11.98 21.09 -4.97
C HIS A 254 11.33 21.10 -3.57
N THR A 255 10.05 21.48 -3.50
CA THR A 255 9.25 21.58 -2.29
C THR A 255 8.47 20.29 -2.01
N PHE A 256 8.75 19.70 -0.86
CA PHE A 256 8.24 18.41 -0.39
C PHE A 256 6.72 18.34 -0.16
N LEU A 257 6.03 19.49 -0.14
CA LEU A 257 4.65 19.67 0.33
C LEU A 257 3.56 18.84 -0.38
N PRO A 258 3.59 18.56 -1.70
CA PRO A 258 2.47 17.88 -2.36
C PRO A 258 2.41 16.38 -2.04
N ILE A 259 3.56 15.70 -2.12
CA ILE A 259 3.67 14.29 -1.72
C ILE A 259 3.53 14.20 -0.21
N ASP A 260 4.19 15.08 0.54
CA ASP A 260 4.07 15.07 1.99
C ASP A 260 2.64 15.33 2.45
N GLY A 261 1.89 16.15 1.73
CA GLY A 261 0.47 16.40 1.96
C GLY A 261 -0.40 15.20 1.63
N LEU A 262 -0.24 14.60 0.45
CA LEU A 262 -0.92 13.36 0.05
C LEU A 262 -0.62 12.20 1.02
N MET A 263 0.58 12.20 1.60
CA MET A 263 1.14 11.08 2.36
C MET A 263 1.09 11.25 3.89
N ARG A 264 1.15 12.48 4.43
CA ARG A 264 1.00 12.83 5.87
C ARG A 264 -0.40 13.27 6.23
N ALA A 265 -1.17 13.90 5.32
CA ALA A 265 -2.60 14.03 5.57
C ALA A 265 -3.10 12.59 5.64
N GLY A 266 -3.49 12.17 6.83
CA GLY A 266 -3.83 10.79 7.17
C GLY A 266 -5.09 10.30 6.47
N ASN A 267 -5.24 10.55 5.17
CA ASN A 267 -6.29 9.98 4.36
C ASN A 267 -5.94 8.54 4.03
N VAL A 268 -5.91 7.74 5.10
CA VAL A 268 -6.05 6.29 5.06
C VAL A 268 -7.18 5.92 4.09
N ALA A 269 -8.23 6.74 3.92
CA ALA A 269 -9.27 6.52 2.93
C ALA A 269 -8.76 6.59 1.47
N LEU A 270 -8.04 7.64 1.06
CA LEU A 270 -7.53 7.75 -0.32
C LEU A 270 -6.57 6.60 -0.64
N HIS A 271 -5.61 6.36 0.26
CA HIS A 271 -4.71 5.21 0.13
C HIS A 271 -5.50 3.90 0.14
N ALA A 272 -6.39 3.67 1.11
CA ALA A 272 -7.18 2.44 1.19
C ALA A 272 -8.02 2.22 -0.07
N LEU A 273 -8.52 3.25 -0.74
CA LEU A 273 -9.31 3.13 -1.96
C LEU A 273 -8.45 2.82 -3.20
N PHE A 274 -7.33 3.51 -3.39
CA PHE A 274 -6.36 3.15 -4.44
C PHE A 274 -5.87 1.71 -4.28
N MET A 275 -5.70 1.33 -3.03
CA MET A 275 -5.27 0.01 -2.64
C MET A 275 -6.41 -1.02 -2.87
N GLU A 276 -7.63 -0.78 -2.38
CA GLU A 276 -8.85 -1.61 -2.60
C GLU A 276 -9.09 -1.92 -4.07
N LYS A 277 -8.80 -0.95 -4.94
CA LYS A 277 -8.98 -1.08 -6.38
C LYS A 277 -7.73 -1.56 -7.13
N LYS A 278 -6.78 -2.16 -6.40
CA LYS A 278 -5.68 -2.98 -6.93
C LYS A 278 -4.64 -2.20 -7.76
N ALA A 279 -4.31 -0.97 -7.36
CA ALA A 279 -3.17 -0.23 -7.94
C ALA A 279 -1.90 -0.16 -7.05
N PRO A 280 -1.54 -1.18 -6.25
CA PRO A 280 -0.35 -1.10 -5.38
C PRO A 280 0.95 -1.05 -6.20
N GLU A 281 0.94 -1.62 -7.40
CA GLU A 281 2.07 -1.66 -8.32
C GLU A 281 2.43 -0.24 -8.77
N GLN A 282 1.45 0.51 -9.27
CA GLN A 282 1.63 1.87 -9.76
C GLN A 282 2.15 2.76 -8.64
N PHE A 283 1.54 2.66 -7.46
CA PHE A 283 1.97 3.43 -6.31
C PHE A 283 3.42 3.10 -5.91
N MET A 284 3.80 1.83 -5.95
CA MET A 284 5.18 1.41 -5.71
C MET A 284 6.16 1.95 -6.76
N ILE A 285 5.77 2.02 -8.04
CA ILE A 285 6.59 2.64 -9.10
C ILE A 285 6.88 4.10 -8.74
N VAL A 286 5.89 4.86 -8.29
CA VAL A 286 6.07 6.27 -7.95
C VAL A 286 6.95 6.45 -6.72
N LEU A 287 6.71 5.66 -5.68
CA LEU A 287 7.61 5.63 -4.52
C LEU A 287 9.05 5.32 -4.94
N SER A 288 9.24 4.37 -5.86
CA SER A 288 10.53 4.00 -6.44
C SER A 288 11.22 5.16 -7.15
N ILE A 289 10.48 5.90 -7.99
CA ILE A 289 10.98 7.08 -8.72
C ILE A 289 11.41 8.17 -7.72
N ILE A 290 10.53 8.51 -6.77
CA ILE A 290 10.80 9.53 -5.75
C ILE A 290 12.02 9.15 -4.91
N GLY A 291 12.06 7.91 -4.40
CA GLY A 291 13.18 7.42 -3.59
C GLY A 291 14.51 7.43 -4.36
N THR A 292 14.48 7.11 -5.66
CA THR A 292 15.68 7.16 -6.52
C THR A 292 16.19 8.58 -6.69
N ARG A 293 15.27 9.53 -6.92
CA ARG A 293 15.62 10.94 -7.07
C ARG A 293 16.23 11.51 -5.79
N TYR A 294 15.60 11.26 -4.63
CA TYR A 294 16.14 11.73 -3.35
C TYR A 294 17.52 11.15 -3.08
N HIS A 295 17.72 9.86 -3.37
CA HIS A 295 19.04 9.25 -3.26
C HIS A 295 20.06 9.92 -4.19
N ALA A 296 19.72 10.19 -5.46
CA ALA A 296 20.62 10.89 -6.39
C ALA A 296 20.97 12.31 -5.92
N GLN A 297 20.00 13.07 -5.41
CA GLN A 297 20.23 14.41 -4.85
C GLN A 297 21.08 14.37 -3.57
N LEU A 298 20.95 13.34 -2.74
CA LEU A 298 21.80 13.15 -1.55
C LEU A 298 23.28 12.90 -1.88
N GLN A 299 23.58 12.42 -3.08
CA GLN A 299 24.95 12.27 -3.60
C GLN A 299 25.54 13.60 -4.11
N GLN A 300 24.71 14.60 -4.37
CA GLN A 300 25.16 15.92 -4.80
C GLN A 300 25.68 16.74 -3.61
N ASN A 301 26.53 17.73 -3.90
CA ASN A 301 27.03 18.66 -2.90
C ASN A 301 25.98 19.72 -2.54
N ILE A 302 24.96 19.32 -1.77
CA ILE A 302 23.87 20.19 -1.32
C ILE A 302 24.11 20.72 0.11
N PRO A 303 23.52 21.87 0.48
CA PRO A 303 23.62 22.40 1.84
C PRO A 303 23.19 21.39 2.91
N ALA A 304 23.83 21.42 4.08
CA ALA A 304 23.59 20.45 5.15
C ALA A 304 22.12 20.39 5.62
N GLN A 305 21.44 21.54 5.65
CA GLN A 305 20.01 21.61 6.01
C GLN A 305 19.13 20.92 4.97
N ALA A 306 19.34 21.19 3.67
CA ALA A 306 18.64 20.51 2.59
C ALA A 306 18.91 19.00 2.60
N LYS A 307 20.17 18.60 2.89
CA LYS A 307 20.52 17.19 3.06
C LYS A 307 19.72 16.54 4.18
N LYS A 308 19.60 17.19 5.35
CA LYS A 308 18.81 16.68 6.49
C LYS A 308 17.34 16.48 6.13
N GLU A 309 16.74 17.43 5.42
CA GLU A 309 15.36 17.35 4.94
C GLU A 309 15.16 16.21 3.93
N LEU A 310 16.06 16.08 2.94
CA LEU A 310 16.01 14.98 1.98
C LEU A 310 16.11 13.61 2.65
N LYS A 311 16.98 13.46 3.65
CA LYS A 311 17.08 12.18 4.39
C LYS A 311 15.77 11.85 5.11
N ALA A 312 15.12 12.83 5.74
CA ALA A 312 13.82 12.63 6.38
C ALA A 312 12.75 12.20 5.37
N SER A 313 12.71 12.84 4.19
CA SER A 313 11.79 12.50 3.11
C SER A 313 12.03 11.09 2.54
N SER A 314 13.29 10.67 2.39
CA SER A 314 13.62 9.29 2.00
C SER A 314 13.12 8.26 3.01
N LEU A 315 13.23 8.52 4.31
CA LEU A 315 12.66 7.63 5.33
C LEU A 315 11.13 7.58 5.28
N GLN A 316 10.48 8.68 4.91
CA GLN A 316 9.04 8.69 4.69
C GLN A 316 8.65 7.82 3.48
N VAL A 317 9.41 7.89 2.38
CA VAL A 317 9.22 6.98 1.23
C VAL A 317 9.34 5.52 1.67
N LEU A 318 10.32 5.19 2.53
CA LEU A 318 10.46 3.84 3.08
C LEU A 318 9.28 3.44 3.98
N SER A 319 8.85 4.33 4.87
CA SER A 319 7.68 4.09 5.73
C SER A 319 6.42 3.85 4.88
N MET A 320 6.28 4.53 3.76
CA MET A 320 5.13 4.36 2.85
C MET A 320 5.26 3.08 2.03
N THR A 321 6.47 2.75 1.57
CA THR A 321 6.79 1.46 0.95
C THR A 321 6.35 0.31 1.88
N ARG A 322 6.65 0.41 3.18
CA ARG A 322 6.19 -0.55 4.19
C ARG A 322 4.66 -0.67 4.23
N LYS A 323 3.93 0.45 4.28
CA LYS A 323 2.45 0.43 4.30
C LYS A 323 1.85 -0.23 3.06
N VAL A 324 2.44 -0.02 1.89
CA VAL A 324 1.99 -0.68 0.64
C VAL A 324 2.21 -2.19 0.74
N VAL A 325 3.38 -2.62 1.22
CA VAL A 325 3.68 -4.05 1.39
C VAL A 325 2.77 -4.69 2.43
N GLU A 326 2.57 -4.04 3.57
CA GLU A 326 1.62 -4.45 4.61
C GLU A 326 0.19 -4.55 4.07
N TRP A 327 -0.24 -3.60 3.25
CA TRP A 327 -1.54 -3.67 2.60
C TRP A 327 -1.62 -4.85 1.62
N CYS A 328 -0.64 -5.02 0.72
CA CYS A 328 -0.63 -6.17 -0.19
C CYS A 328 -0.66 -7.47 0.60
N PHE A 329 0.01 -7.50 1.76
CA PHE A 329 0.00 -8.62 2.67
C PHE A 329 -1.39 -8.95 3.22
N ASN A 330 -2.10 -7.92 3.68
CA ASN A 330 -3.41 -8.05 4.33
C ASN A 330 -4.58 -8.13 3.34
N SER A 331 -4.33 -7.89 2.06
CA SER A 331 -5.39 -7.79 1.05
C SER A 331 -5.67 -9.12 0.37
N TYR A 332 -6.88 -9.61 0.58
CA TYR A 332 -7.41 -10.79 -0.08
C TYR A 332 -8.15 -10.43 -1.37
N PRO A 333 -8.14 -11.31 -2.40
CA PRO A 333 -7.37 -12.55 -2.54
C PRO A 333 -5.96 -12.37 -3.10
N TYR A 334 -5.55 -11.18 -3.55
CA TYR A 334 -4.39 -11.03 -4.43
C TYR A 334 -3.04 -10.88 -3.72
N GLY A 335 -2.95 -11.15 -2.42
CA GLY A 335 -1.80 -10.72 -1.63
C GLY A 335 -0.45 -11.21 -2.14
N VAL A 336 -0.29 -12.50 -2.45
CA VAL A 336 1.00 -13.05 -2.88
C VAL A 336 1.45 -12.48 -4.24
N THR A 337 0.54 -12.36 -5.22
CA THR A 337 0.86 -11.84 -6.56
C THR A 337 1.07 -10.32 -6.52
N ALA A 338 0.27 -9.60 -5.75
CA ALA A 338 0.43 -8.17 -5.51
C ALA A 338 1.79 -7.88 -4.84
N ILE A 339 2.17 -8.67 -3.83
CA ILE A 339 3.47 -8.59 -3.16
C ILE A 339 4.61 -8.79 -4.16
N GLN A 340 4.54 -9.83 -5.00
CA GLN A 340 5.56 -10.06 -6.02
C GLN A 340 5.70 -8.87 -6.96
N SER A 341 4.57 -8.32 -7.43
CA SER A 341 4.59 -7.13 -8.30
C SER A 341 5.26 -5.95 -7.60
N VAL A 342 4.82 -5.56 -6.40
CA VAL A 342 5.42 -4.42 -5.70
C VAL A 342 6.90 -4.63 -5.39
N ILE A 343 7.33 -5.87 -5.10
CA ILE A 343 8.75 -6.19 -4.91
C ILE A 343 9.54 -5.86 -6.17
N THR A 344 9.07 -6.31 -7.34
CA THR A 344 9.73 -6.03 -8.63
C THR A 344 9.70 -4.55 -9.04
N LYS A 345 8.74 -3.77 -8.52
CA LYS A 345 8.47 -2.41 -9.01
C LYS A 345 9.14 -1.33 -8.19
N GLY A 346 9.53 -1.62 -6.95
CA GLY A 346 10.22 -0.59 -6.16
C GLY A 346 10.62 -0.93 -4.74
N VAL A 347 10.08 -1.97 -4.11
CA VAL A 347 10.34 -2.22 -2.68
C VAL A 347 11.84 -2.34 -2.39
N MET A 348 12.55 -3.18 -3.15
CA MET A 348 14.00 -3.38 -2.94
C MET A 348 14.83 -2.16 -3.33
N LYS A 349 14.39 -1.41 -4.36
CA LYS A 349 15.06 -0.17 -4.77
C LYS A 349 14.95 0.90 -3.69
N ASN A 350 13.78 1.07 -3.09
CA ASN A 350 13.56 2.02 -1.99
C ASN A 350 14.33 1.62 -0.74
N LEU A 351 14.35 0.33 -0.42
CA LEU A 351 15.16 -0.22 0.65
C LEU A 351 16.65 0.13 0.43
N ALA A 352 17.17 -0.16 -0.76
CA ALA A 352 18.54 0.13 -1.15
C ALA A 352 18.88 1.63 -1.11
N ASN A 353 17.98 2.50 -1.60
CA ASN A 353 18.13 3.96 -1.56
C ASN A 353 18.25 4.50 -0.14
N CYS A 354 17.69 3.81 0.84
CA CYS A 354 17.74 4.22 2.24
C CYS A 354 18.90 3.59 3.03
N LEU A 355 19.62 2.59 2.51
CA LEU A 355 20.68 1.89 3.28
C LEU A 355 21.77 2.84 3.77
N GLU A 356 22.15 3.81 2.94
CA GLU A 356 23.15 4.84 3.26
C GLU A 356 22.68 5.80 4.37
N LEU A 357 21.37 5.92 4.58
CA LEU A 357 20.79 6.76 5.64
C LEU A 357 20.97 6.14 7.02
N GLY A 358 21.19 4.82 7.10
CA GLY A 358 21.38 4.09 8.36
C GLY A 358 22.56 4.57 9.20
N ASN A 359 23.48 5.33 8.61
CA ASN A 359 24.63 5.93 9.27
C ASN A 359 24.30 7.20 10.06
N ASP A 360 23.11 7.77 9.89
CA ASP A 360 22.69 8.96 10.61
C ASP A 360 22.05 8.58 11.97
N PRO A 361 22.72 8.85 13.11
CA PRO A 361 22.21 8.45 14.43
C PRO A 361 20.90 9.16 14.80
N ASN A 362 20.63 10.35 14.25
CA ASN A 362 19.42 11.11 14.56
C ASN A 362 18.18 10.59 13.82
N LEU A 363 18.39 9.96 12.67
CA LEU A 363 17.32 9.39 11.84
C LEU A 363 17.08 7.89 12.12
N ALA A 364 17.89 7.33 13.01
CA ALA A 364 18.00 5.90 13.19
C ALA A 364 16.71 5.28 13.73
N LYS A 365 15.94 5.91 14.64
CA LYS A 365 14.80 5.23 15.28
C LYS A 365 13.67 4.89 14.29
N THR A 366 13.07 5.90 13.65
CA THR A 366 11.95 5.72 12.71
C THR A 366 12.37 4.94 11.46
N GLY A 367 13.59 5.20 10.97
CA GLY A 367 14.16 4.43 9.87
C GLY A 367 14.29 2.95 10.21
N LYS A 368 14.91 2.62 11.36
CA LYS A 368 15.10 1.23 11.82
C LYS A 368 13.79 0.47 11.92
N GLU A 369 12.75 1.07 12.48
CA GLU A 369 11.43 0.44 12.58
C GLU A 369 10.84 0.14 11.20
N SER A 370 10.96 1.06 10.25
CA SER A 370 10.48 0.87 8.87
C SER A 370 11.29 -0.19 8.12
N PHE A 371 12.63 -0.17 8.26
CA PHE A 371 13.52 -1.20 7.72
C PHE A 371 13.16 -2.58 8.26
N ARG A 372 13.04 -2.70 9.60
CA ARG A 372 12.80 -3.96 10.28
C ARG A 372 11.47 -4.54 9.85
N ALA A 373 10.41 -3.74 9.94
CA ALA A 373 9.10 -4.17 9.53
C ALA A 373 9.07 -4.58 8.05
N LEU A 374 9.76 -3.86 7.16
CA LEU A 374 9.80 -4.24 5.74
C LEU A 374 10.53 -5.57 5.51
N TYR A 375 11.69 -5.78 6.16
CA TYR A 375 12.37 -7.08 6.11
C TYR A 375 11.53 -8.21 6.72
N ASP A 376 10.83 -7.94 7.82
CA ASP A 376 9.93 -8.91 8.44
C ASP A 376 8.77 -9.27 7.49
N TYR A 377 8.18 -8.29 6.80
CA TYR A 377 7.20 -8.56 5.74
C TYR A 377 7.78 -9.36 4.57
N LEU A 378 8.98 -9.02 4.10
CA LEU A 378 9.64 -9.75 3.02
C LEU A 378 9.96 -11.20 3.44
N ALA A 379 10.37 -11.42 4.69
CA ALA A 379 10.56 -12.74 5.29
C ALA A 379 9.25 -13.53 5.37
N ARG A 380 8.15 -12.89 5.77
CA ARG A 380 6.80 -13.48 5.78
C ARG A 380 6.38 -13.96 4.40
N CYS A 381 6.60 -13.14 3.36
CA CYS A 381 6.20 -13.45 1.99
C CYS A 381 7.12 -14.48 1.32
N SER A 382 8.33 -14.64 1.85
CA SER A 382 9.36 -15.54 1.34
C SER A 382 9.11 -17.02 1.63
N VAL A 383 8.02 -17.34 2.35
CA VAL A 383 7.53 -18.71 2.52
C VAL A 383 6.87 -19.28 1.25
N PHE A 384 6.78 -18.47 0.19
CA PHE A 384 6.35 -18.90 -1.14
C PHE A 384 7.55 -18.87 -2.09
N PRO A 385 7.86 -19.98 -2.79
CA PRO A 385 9.10 -20.11 -3.55
C PRO A 385 9.24 -19.07 -4.66
N LYS A 386 8.15 -18.75 -5.38
CA LYS A 386 8.16 -17.70 -6.41
C LYS A 386 8.50 -16.33 -5.83
N THR A 387 7.89 -15.98 -4.69
CA THR A 387 8.15 -14.71 -4.02
C THR A 387 9.56 -14.64 -3.48
N LEU A 388 10.08 -15.73 -2.91
CA LEU A 388 11.47 -15.81 -2.47
C LEU A 388 12.45 -15.59 -3.63
N ILE A 389 12.24 -16.23 -4.78
CA ILE A 389 13.06 -16.01 -5.99
C ILE A 389 13.04 -14.53 -6.37
N THR A 390 11.85 -13.91 -6.42
CA THR A 390 11.71 -12.48 -6.72
C THR A 390 12.44 -11.60 -5.71
N VAL A 391 12.31 -11.88 -4.41
CA VAL A 391 13.04 -11.19 -3.33
C VAL A 391 14.54 -11.28 -3.58
N PHE A 392 15.08 -12.47 -3.83
CA PHE A 392 16.50 -12.67 -4.08
C PHE A 392 17.03 -11.96 -5.30
N GLN A 393 16.33 -12.08 -6.43
CA GLN A 393 16.70 -11.41 -7.67
C GLN A 393 16.73 -9.91 -7.46
N GLN A 394 15.72 -9.34 -6.81
CA GLN A 394 15.64 -7.90 -6.57
C GLN A 394 16.65 -7.43 -5.51
N MET A 395 16.96 -8.24 -4.49
CA MET A 395 18.05 -7.96 -3.55
C MET A 395 19.41 -7.95 -4.26
N ALA A 396 19.67 -8.94 -5.11
CA ALA A 396 20.92 -9.01 -5.88
C ALA A 396 21.09 -7.82 -6.83
N ILE A 397 20.00 -7.33 -7.43
CA ILE A 397 20.01 -6.17 -8.34
C ILE A 397 20.16 -4.85 -7.56
N CYS A 398 19.39 -4.65 -6.49
CA CYS A 398 19.24 -3.33 -5.87
C CYS A 398 20.11 -3.16 -4.61
N VAL A 399 20.20 -4.19 -3.77
CA VAL A 399 20.73 -4.11 -2.40
C VAL A 399 22.19 -4.53 -2.33
N THR A 400 22.54 -5.67 -2.93
CA THR A 400 23.91 -6.21 -2.87
C THR A 400 24.98 -5.24 -3.36
N PRO A 401 24.85 -4.57 -4.53
CA PRO A 401 25.87 -3.65 -5.01
C PRO A 401 26.16 -2.53 -4.01
N LYS A 402 25.10 -1.99 -3.38
CA LYS A 402 25.23 -0.91 -2.38
C LYS A 402 25.88 -1.37 -1.08
N LEU A 403 25.72 -2.64 -0.70
CA LEU A 403 26.38 -3.20 0.48
C LEU A 403 27.87 -3.42 0.26
N ASP A 404 28.25 -3.82 -0.96
CA ASP A 404 29.65 -4.02 -1.34
C ASP A 404 30.41 -2.68 -1.45
N GLU A 405 29.74 -1.65 -1.98
CA GLU A 405 30.27 -0.28 -2.08
C GLU A 405 30.38 0.39 -0.70
N ASN A 406 29.36 0.23 0.16
CA ASN A 406 29.33 0.84 1.48
C ASN A 406 30.08 0.00 2.51
N LYS A 407 31.41 0.16 2.54
CA LYS A 407 32.27 -0.34 3.65
C LYS A 407 31.86 0.16 5.05
N VAL A 408 30.89 1.09 5.15
CA VAL A 408 30.51 1.83 6.36
C VAL A 408 29.02 1.66 6.71
N ALA A 409 28.31 0.63 6.22
CA ALA A 409 26.96 0.39 6.73
C ALA A 409 26.98 0.19 8.27
N ASN A 410 26.26 1.04 9.01
CA ASN A 410 26.12 0.98 10.46
C ASN A 410 25.83 -0.45 10.92
N GLY A 411 26.42 -0.87 12.05
CA GLY A 411 26.40 -2.27 12.51
C GLY A 411 25.00 -2.89 12.53
N LEU A 412 23.96 -2.09 12.85
CA LEU A 412 22.58 -2.59 12.89
C LEU A 412 21.96 -2.83 11.51
N VAL A 413 22.11 -1.94 10.53
CA VAL A 413 21.55 -2.16 9.18
C VAL A 413 22.26 -3.35 8.53
N LYS A 414 23.58 -3.43 8.74
CA LYS A 414 24.37 -4.60 8.35
C LYS A 414 23.88 -5.87 9.04
N GLN A 415 23.63 -5.84 10.35
CA GLN A 415 23.09 -6.98 11.09
C GLN A 415 21.73 -7.41 10.56
N MET A 416 20.79 -6.46 10.39
CA MET A 416 19.45 -6.77 9.87
C MET A 416 19.49 -7.36 8.46
N ASN A 417 20.34 -6.82 7.60
CA ASN A 417 20.51 -7.37 6.26
C ASN A 417 21.21 -8.74 6.31
N THR A 418 22.19 -8.94 7.18
CA THR A 418 22.84 -10.23 7.40
C THR A 418 21.82 -11.26 7.89
N ASP A 419 21.01 -10.93 8.88
CA ASP A 419 19.95 -11.79 9.41
C ASP A 419 18.93 -12.15 8.34
N ALA A 420 18.45 -11.15 7.59
CA ALA A 420 17.52 -11.38 6.48
C ALA A 420 18.16 -12.26 5.40
N THR A 421 19.40 -11.98 5.01
CA THR A 421 20.14 -12.74 3.99
C THR A 421 20.37 -14.18 4.43
N ILE A 422 20.74 -14.41 5.70
CA ILE A 422 20.90 -15.75 6.26
C ILE A 422 19.56 -16.50 6.19
N ARG A 423 18.47 -15.88 6.63
CA ARG A 423 17.11 -16.49 6.57
C ARG A 423 16.71 -16.83 5.14
N PHE A 424 16.84 -15.86 4.24
CA PHE A 424 16.54 -16.05 2.84
C PHE A 424 17.39 -17.18 2.26
N ARG A 425 18.70 -17.22 2.56
CA ARG A 425 19.62 -18.25 2.04
C ARG A 425 19.28 -19.64 2.55
N GLN A 426 18.93 -19.75 3.82
CA GLN A 426 18.44 -20.98 4.44
C GLN A 426 17.17 -21.49 3.77
N MET A 427 16.28 -20.61 3.32
CA MET A 427 15.10 -21.00 2.54
C MET A 427 15.43 -21.26 1.06
N PHE A 428 16.38 -20.51 0.48
CA PHE A 428 16.73 -20.55 -0.94
C PHE A 428 17.26 -21.90 -1.38
N GLN A 429 18.00 -22.60 -0.52
CA GLN A 429 18.49 -23.95 -0.82
C GLN A 429 17.34 -24.91 -1.18
N TYR A 430 16.13 -24.68 -0.63
CA TYR A 430 14.93 -25.46 -0.91
C TYR A 430 14.15 -24.99 -2.13
N ILE A 431 14.59 -23.95 -2.84
CA ILE A 431 13.98 -23.63 -4.15
C ILE A 431 14.27 -24.76 -5.13
N ARG A 432 15.46 -25.36 -5.06
CA ARG A 432 15.75 -26.56 -5.83
C ARG A 432 14.86 -27.71 -5.36
N TRP A 433 14.31 -28.45 -6.32
CA TRP A 433 13.32 -29.50 -6.04
C TRP A 433 13.93 -30.75 -5.39
N ASP A 434 15.17 -31.07 -5.73
CA ASP A 434 15.96 -32.17 -5.17
C ASP A 434 16.30 -31.96 -3.69
N ALA A 435 16.36 -30.72 -3.22
CA ALA A 435 16.55 -30.39 -1.81
C ALA A 435 15.28 -30.51 -0.96
N ARG A 436 14.12 -30.80 -1.57
CA ARG A 436 12.83 -30.86 -0.86
C ARG A 436 12.46 -32.29 -0.50
N PRO A 437 11.76 -32.50 0.63
CA PRO A 437 11.28 -33.84 0.97
C PRO A 437 10.22 -34.30 -0.04
N VAL A 438 10.24 -35.60 -0.35
CA VAL A 438 9.12 -36.26 -1.02
C VAL A 438 7.93 -36.25 -0.06
N VAL A 439 6.79 -35.74 -0.52
CA VAL A 439 5.58 -35.62 0.31
C VAL A 439 4.58 -36.68 -0.14
N CYS A 440 4.07 -37.44 0.82
CA CYS A 440 2.96 -38.36 0.65
C CYS A 440 1.89 -38.06 1.69
N ASP A 441 0.64 -37.96 1.26
CA ASP A 441 -0.51 -37.80 2.14
C ASP A 441 -0.95 -39.14 2.76
N ASN A 442 -0.61 -40.28 2.14
CA ASN A 442 -0.83 -41.57 2.79
C ASN A 442 0.11 -41.71 4.01
N ILE A 443 -0.46 -41.63 5.21
CA ILE A 443 0.27 -41.76 6.48
C ILE A 443 0.99 -43.12 6.58
N ASN A 444 0.50 -44.17 5.92
CA ASN A 444 1.11 -45.50 5.94
C ASN A 444 2.21 -45.69 4.88
N HIS A 445 2.62 -44.64 4.15
CA HIS A 445 3.59 -44.77 3.06
C HIS A 445 4.92 -45.43 3.47
N SER A 446 5.30 -45.31 4.75
CA SER A 446 6.53 -45.89 5.28
C SER A 446 6.50 -47.41 5.32
N GLN A 447 5.32 -48.03 5.31
CA GLN A 447 5.16 -49.50 5.31
C GLN A 447 5.54 -50.09 3.95
N HIS A 448 5.54 -49.26 2.90
CA HIS A 448 5.95 -49.62 1.54
C HIS A 448 7.45 -49.43 1.28
N GLN A 449 8.26 -49.11 2.32
CA GLN A 449 9.71 -48.80 2.24
C GLN A 449 10.62 -49.97 1.83
N GLY A 450 10.07 -51.06 1.29
CA GLY A 450 10.84 -52.07 0.56
C GLY A 450 11.22 -51.64 -0.87
N LEU A 451 10.63 -50.55 -1.38
CA LEU A 451 11.00 -50.02 -2.69
C LEU A 451 12.32 -49.24 -2.57
N PRO A 452 13.34 -49.53 -3.41
CA PRO A 452 14.58 -48.78 -3.41
C PRO A 452 14.25 -47.29 -3.53
N ALA A 453 14.97 -46.45 -2.77
CA ALA A 453 14.91 -45.00 -2.91
C ALA A 453 14.89 -44.69 -4.41
N LEU A 454 13.75 -44.17 -4.90
CA LEU A 454 13.55 -43.96 -6.32
C LEU A 454 14.79 -43.20 -6.84
N PRO A 455 15.42 -43.64 -7.94
CA PRO A 455 16.60 -42.98 -8.46
C PRO A 455 16.37 -41.47 -8.52
N GLU A 456 17.37 -40.69 -8.10
CA GLU A 456 17.35 -39.22 -8.00
C GLU A 456 16.76 -38.52 -9.25
N VAL A 457 16.84 -39.18 -10.41
CA VAL A 457 16.34 -38.75 -11.72
C VAL A 457 14.82 -38.89 -11.91
N ALA A 458 14.12 -39.68 -11.07
CA ALA A 458 12.68 -39.91 -11.14
C ALA A 458 11.83 -38.82 -10.45
N MET A 459 12.44 -37.91 -9.66
CA MET A 459 11.71 -36.83 -8.96
C MET A 459 11.10 -35.78 -9.90
N MET A 460 11.54 -35.71 -11.16
CA MET A 460 10.94 -34.82 -12.18
C MET A 460 9.70 -35.41 -12.88
N GLN A 461 9.40 -36.71 -12.71
CA GLN A 461 8.30 -37.35 -13.40
C GLN A 461 7.01 -37.33 -12.56
N TYR A 462 6.22 -36.29 -12.81
CA TYR A 462 4.77 -36.22 -12.71
C TYR A 462 4.14 -36.40 -11.32
N ASP A 463 3.70 -35.27 -10.76
CA ASP A 463 2.28 -34.99 -10.45
C ASP A 463 1.41 -36.21 -10.07
N LYS A 464 1.83 -37.05 -9.10
CA LYS A 464 0.95 -38.02 -8.42
C LYS A 464 0.01 -37.31 -7.45
N LYS A 465 -0.57 -36.21 -7.92
CA LYS A 465 -1.64 -35.47 -7.27
C LYS A 465 -2.96 -36.11 -7.65
N CYS A 466 -3.89 -36.17 -6.70
CA CYS A 466 -5.25 -36.60 -7.00
C CYS A 466 -5.84 -35.71 -8.11
N SER A 467 -6.36 -36.30 -9.18
CA SER A 467 -6.91 -35.56 -10.32
C SER A 467 -8.18 -34.76 -9.96
N GLY A 468 -8.92 -35.23 -8.94
CA GLY A 468 -10.10 -34.57 -8.39
C GLY A 468 -9.74 -33.35 -7.55
N CYS A 469 -9.16 -33.56 -6.35
CA CYS A 469 -8.90 -32.47 -5.41
C CYS A 469 -7.64 -31.66 -5.71
N ARG A 470 -6.68 -32.21 -6.47
CA ARG A 470 -5.37 -31.61 -6.82
C ARG A 470 -4.52 -31.14 -5.63
N THR A 471 -4.88 -31.57 -4.42
CA THR A 471 -4.29 -31.15 -3.16
C THR A 471 -3.59 -32.30 -2.45
N ALA A 472 -4.16 -33.51 -2.52
CA ALA A 472 -3.53 -34.73 -2.04
C ALA A 472 -2.40 -35.20 -2.99
N LEU A 473 -1.31 -35.68 -2.41
CA LEU A 473 -0.04 -36.02 -3.05
C LEU A 473 0.37 -37.44 -2.64
N TYR A 474 0.90 -38.22 -3.58
CA TYR A 474 1.28 -39.60 -3.31
C TYR A 474 2.66 -39.92 -3.86
N CYS A 475 3.46 -40.71 -3.15
CA CYS A 475 4.72 -41.21 -3.69
C CYS A 475 4.51 -42.37 -4.69
N SER A 476 3.37 -43.07 -4.62
CA SER A 476 3.06 -44.21 -5.49
C SER A 476 1.55 -44.40 -5.73
N GLN A 477 1.18 -45.21 -6.74
CA GLN A 477 -0.22 -45.53 -7.04
C GLN A 477 -0.83 -46.41 -5.94
N GLU A 478 -0.01 -47.27 -5.34
CA GLU A 478 -0.36 -48.11 -4.20
C GLU A 478 -0.71 -47.22 -3.00
N CYS A 479 0.13 -46.23 -2.70
CA CYS A 479 -0.15 -45.25 -1.64
C CYS A 479 -1.44 -44.48 -1.89
N GLN A 480 -1.70 -44.06 -3.14
CA GLN A 480 -2.96 -43.41 -3.50
C GLN A 480 -4.15 -44.34 -3.30
N SER A 481 -4.06 -45.59 -3.74
CA SER A 481 -5.16 -46.56 -3.69
C SER A 481 -5.50 -46.97 -2.26
N GLU A 482 -4.49 -47.12 -1.41
CA GLU A 482 -4.67 -47.37 0.02
C GLU A 482 -5.32 -46.17 0.72
N ASP A 483 -4.79 -44.96 0.52
CA ASP A 483 -5.33 -43.73 1.12
C ASP A 483 -6.75 -43.44 0.63
N TRP A 484 -7.06 -43.73 -0.64
CA TRP A 484 -8.39 -43.64 -1.22
C TRP A 484 -9.40 -44.48 -0.46
N LYS A 485 -9.09 -45.76 -0.23
CA LYS A 485 -9.96 -46.69 0.50
C LYS A 485 -10.07 -46.35 1.98
N ALA A 486 -8.99 -45.85 2.57
CA ALA A 486 -8.97 -45.51 3.99
C ALA A 486 -9.80 -44.25 4.28
N ARG A 487 -9.67 -43.19 3.47
CA ARG A 487 -10.20 -41.85 3.83
C ARG A 487 -10.38 -40.88 2.67
N HIS A 488 -9.52 -40.91 1.65
CA HIS A 488 -9.47 -39.82 0.69
C HIS A 488 -10.70 -39.74 -0.21
N ASP A 489 -11.41 -40.85 -0.42
CA ASP A 489 -12.67 -40.85 -1.16
C ASP A 489 -13.71 -39.86 -0.57
N ARG A 490 -13.82 -39.82 0.76
CA ARG A 490 -14.71 -38.96 1.54
C ARG A 490 -14.20 -37.51 1.62
N GLU A 491 -12.90 -37.32 1.62
CA GLU A 491 -12.24 -36.01 1.68
C GLU A 491 -12.22 -35.30 0.32
N CYS A 492 -12.01 -36.05 -0.77
CA CYS A 492 -11.67 -35.53 -2.10
C CYS A 492 -12.70 -34.54 -2.63
N THR A 493 -13.98 -34.81 -2.39
CA THR A 493 -15.10 -33.94 -2.79
C THR A 493 -14.99 -32.55 -2.15
N TYR A 494 -14.68 -32.47 -0.85
CA TYR A 494 -14.55 -31.21 -0.12
C TYR A 494 -13.27 -30.48 -0.51
N MET A 495 -12.12 -31.17 -0.48
CA MET A 495 -10.84 -30.60 -0.89
C MET A 495 -10.86 -30.10 -2.35
N GLY A 496 -11.59 -30.78 -3.24
CA GLY A 496 -11.78 -30.36 -4.62
C GLY A 496 -12.67 -29.14 -4.79
N ARG A 497 -13.63 -28.91 -3.89
CA ARG A 497 -14.40 -27.66 -3.82
C ARG A 497 -13.49 -26.51 -3.43
N ASP A 498 -12.72 -26.68 -2.36
CA ASP A 498 -11.79 -25.66 -1.86
C ASP A 498 -10.76 -25.29 -2.94
N TYR A 499 -10.19 -26.29 -3.62
CA TYR A 499 -9.28 -26.06 -4.74
C TYR A 499 -9.91 -25.22 -5.86
N LYS A 500 -11.17 -25.51 -6.24
CA LYS A 500 -11.88 -24.74 -7.27
C LYS A 500 -12.14 -23.31 -6.84
N GLU A 501 -12.50 -23.09 -5.57
CA GLU A 501 -12.66 -21.77 -4.98
C GLU A 501 -11.33 -20.99 -5.06
N TYR A 502 -10.23 -21.59 -4.62
CA TYR A 502 -8.90 -20.97 -4.68
C TYR A 502 -8.43 -20.68 -6.10
N LYS A 503 -8.72 -21.59 -7.04
CA LYS A 503 -8.42 -21.36 -8.46
C LYS A 503 -9.21 -20.18 -9.02
N ARG A 504 -10.50 -20.04 -8.66
CA ARG A 504 -11.34 -18.89 -9.05
C ARG A 504 -10.77 -17.57 -8.53
N LEU A 505 -10.21 -17.60 -7.33
CA LEU A 505 -9.58 -16.45 -6.68
C LEU A 505 -8.15 -16.17 -7.17
N GLN A 506 -7.65 -16.95 -8.14
CA GLN A 506 -6.28 -16.88 -8.68
C GLN A 506 -5.18 -17.10 -7.63
N THR A 507 -5.50 -17.81 -6.55
CA THR A 507 -4.58 -18.14 -5.47
C THR A 507 -4.57 -19.64 -5.18
N PRO A 508 -4.29 -20.52 -6.16
CA PRO A 508 -4.19 -21.93 -5.88
C PRO A 508 -2.97 -22.20 -4.99
N TYR A 509 -3.19 -22.76 -3.81
CA TYR A 509 -2.11 -23.30 -3.01
C TYR A 509 -1.50 -24.51 -3.74
N SER A 510 -0.25 -24.36 -4.18
CA SER A 510 0.38 -25.32 -5.09
C SER A 510 1.20 -26.36 -4.36
N TYR A 511 1.36 -27.54 -4.97
CA TYR A 511 2.32 -28.56 -4.57
C TYR A 511 3.73 -28.00 -4.33
N ASN A 512 4.17 -27.12 -5.22
CA ASN A 512 5.45 -26.41 -5.13
C ASN A 512 5.56 -25.61 -3.82
N SER A 513 4.47 -24.96 -3.40
CA SER A 513 4.45 -24.21 -2.14
C SER A 513 4.44 -25.15 -0.93
N ARG A 514 3.64 -26.22 -0.96
CA ARG A 514 3.56 -27.20 0.13
C ARG A 514 4.88 -27.91 0.42
N THR A 515 5.54 -28.43 -0.60
CA THR A 515 6.85 -29.10 -0.46
C THR A 515 7.93 -28.14 0.04
N PHE A 516 7.94 -26.91 -0.49
CA PHE A 516 8.86 -25.86 -0.06
C PHE A 516 8.64 -25.48 1.41
N GLN A 517 7.39 -25.33 1.83
CA GLN A 517 7.01 -25.00 3.20
C GLN A 517 7.33 -26.16 4.16
N LEU A 518 7.09 -27.42 3.78
CA LEU A 518 7.52 -28.59 4.55
C LEU A 518 9.05 -28.65 4.68
N ALA A 519 9.79 -28.40 3.61
CA ALA A 519 11.25 -28.32 3.66
C ALA A 519 11.72 -27.23 4.64
N THR A 520 11.06 -26.08 4.62
CA THR A 520 11.34 -24.95 5.51
C THR A 520 11.05 -25.30 6.97
N LEU A 521 9.90 -25.91 7.28
CA LEU A 521 9.58 -26.37 8.64
C LEU A 521 10.58 -27.42 9.12
N ARG A 522 10.94 -28.38 8.26
CA ARG A 522 11.93 -29.41 8.56
C ARG A 522 13.29 -28.80 8.90
N ALA A 523 13.72 -27.79 8.14
CA ALA A 523 14.95 -27.07 8.37
C ALA A 523 14.96 -26.33 9.71
N ILE A 524 13.92 -25.54 9.98
CA ILE A 524 13.76 -24.79 11.23
C ILE A 524 13.72 -25.77 12.40
N TYR A 525 12.99 -26.86 12.24
CA TYR A 525 12.84 -27.86 13.27
C TYR A 525 14.17 -28.56 13.57
N SER A 526 14.93 -28.98 12.54
CA SER A 526 16.26 -29.57 12.72
C SER A 526 17.22 -28.60 13.43
N LEU A 527 17.23 -27.33 13.02
CA LEU A 527 18.06 -26.29 13.63
C LEU A 527 17.79 -26.11 15.13
N LYS A 528 16.52 -26.20 15.54
CA LYS A 528 16.08 -25.94 16.91
C LYS A 528 15.79 -27.20 17.73
N ALA A 529 15.92 -28.40 17.16
CA ALA A 529 15.59 -29.66 17.83
C ALA A 529 16.31 -29.82 19.18
N HIS A 530 17.57 -29.38 19.26
CA HIS A 530 18.36 -29.40 20.49
C HIS A 530 17.86 -28.42 21.57
N VAL A 531 17.27 -27.29 21.15
CA VAL A 531 16.68 -26.28 22.06
C VAL A 531 15.40 -26.81 22.69
N TRP A 532 14.62 -27.60 21.94
CA TRP A 532 13.38 -28.19 22.43
C TRP A 532 13.56 -29.56 23.10
N ALA A 533 14.74 -30.16 23.02
CA ALA A 533 15.03 -31.44 23.67
C ALA A 533 14.72 -31.43 25.19
N PRO A 534 15.03 -30.38 25.97
CA PRO A 534 14.68 -30.33 27.39
C PRO A 534 13.18 -30.28 27.68
N ALA A 535 12.37 -29.76 26.74
CA ALA A 535 10.92 -29.75 26.89
C ALA A 535 10.30 -31.15 26.71
N ARG A 536 11.05 -32.11 26.17
CA ARG A 536 10.64 -33.51 26.09
C ARG A 536 10.94 -34.19 27.41
N THR A 537 10.00 -34.10 28.35
CA THR A 537 10.04 -34.97 29.52
C THR A 537 9.92 -36.43 29.08
N PRO A 538 10.72 -37.37 29.62
CA PRO A 538 10.60 -38.78 29.28
C PRO A 538 9.16 -39.28 29.47
N VAL A 539 8.62 -39.94 28.44
CA VAL A 539 7.24 -40.45 28.39
C VAL A 539 6.96 -41.40 29.56
N ASP A 540 7.98 -42.12 30.01
CA ASP A 540 7.97 -43.09 31.11
C ASP A 540 7.49 -42.50 32.45
N ARG A 541 7.47 -41.17 32.58
CA ARG A 541 7.00 -40.44 33.77
C ARG A 541 5.59 -39.85 33.61
N GLY A 542 4.83 -40.25 32.59
CA GLY A 542 3.55 -39.63 32.25
C GLY A 542 3.71 -38.20 31.75
N GLY A 543 4.88 -37.86 31.19
CA GLY A 543 5.17 -36.54 30.68
C GLY A 543 4.36 -36.21 29.42
N ASN A 544 3.83 -35.00 29.35
CA ASN A 544 3.14 -34.50 28.17
C ASN A 544 4.08 -34.45 26.96
N ARG A 545 3.62 -34.96 25.82
CA ARG A 545 4.37 -34.88 24.56
C ARG A 545 4.24 -33.46 24.00
N PRO A 546 5.34 -32.68 23.91
CA PRO A 546 5.23 -31.33 23.39
C PRO A 546 4.99 -31.32 21.88
N VAL A 547 4.11 -30.44 21.43
CA VAL A 547 3.92 -30.10 20.02
C VAL A 547 4.55 -28.74 19.76
N ILE A 548 5.33 -28.63 18.69
CA ILE A 548 5.99 -27.37 18.33
C ILE A 548 5.14 -26.63 17.30
N THR A 549 4.60 -25.47 17.68
CA THR A 549 3.90 -24.58 16.75
C THR A 549 4.84 -23.47 16.31
N LEU A 550 5.18 -23.50 15.02
CA LEU A 550 6.01 -22.52 14.32
C LEU A 550 5.12 -21.57 13.53
N ASP A 551 4.92 -20.37 14.05
CA ASP A 551 4.38 -19.27 13.25
C ASP A 551 5.51 -18.68 12.40
N VAL A 552 5.69 -19.22 11.18
CA VAL A 552 6.75 -18.74 10.27
C VAL A 552 6.46 -17.35 9.71
N THR A 553 5.32 -16.78 10.07
CA THR A 553 4.95 -15.43 9.71
C THR A 553 5.38 -14.46 10.82
N ARG A 554 5.50 -14.92 12.06
CA ARG A 554 5.88 -14.07 13.19
C ARG A 554 7.20 -14.54 13.79
N TRP A 555 8.28 -14.15 13.13
CA TRP A 555 9.65 -14.42 13.59
C TRP A 555 9.99 -13.76 14.93
N ASP A 556 9.25 -12.72 15.31
CA ASP A 556 9.34 -12.06 16.62
C ASP A 556 8.72 -12.89 17.74
N ILE A 557 7.79 -13.80 17.41
CA ILE A 557 7.20 -14.69 18.40
C ILE A 557 8.11 -15.91 18.60
N LEU A 558 8.42 -16.18 19.86
CA LEU A 558 9.05 -17.42 20.29
C LEU A 558 8.23 -18.63 19.83
N ASP A 559 8.90 -19.71 19.42
CA ASP A 559 8.22 -20.95 19.06
C ASP A 559 7.29 -21.37 20.20
N ARG A 560 6.02 -21.66 19.89
CA ARG A 560 5.05 -22.06 20.90
C ARG A 560 5.18 -23.56 21.13
N ILE A 561 5.40 -23.94 22.38
CA ILE A 561 5.44 -25.34 22.80
C ILE A 561 4.09 -25.63 23.45
N ASP A 562 3.26 -26.39 22.75
CA ASP A 562 1.92 -26.75 23.19
C ASP A 562 1.93 -28.13 23.85
N ASP A 563 1.11 -28.30 24.87
CA ASP A 563 0.71 -29.63 25.31
C ASP A 563 -0.09 -30.34 24.19
N LEU A 564 0.11 -31.65 24.01
CA LEU A 564 -0.55 -32.41 22.94
C LEU A 564 -2.08 -32.34 23.04
N HIS A 565 -2.66 -32.47 24.23
CA HIS A 565 -4.12 -32.46 24.39
C HIS A 565 -4.71 -31.08 24.08
N ASN A 566 -4.07 -30.02 24.58
CA ASN A 566 -4.45 -28.64 24.26
C ASN A 566 -4.30 -28.37 22.75
N PHE A 567 -3.20 -28.83 22.14
CA PHE A 567 -2.95 -28.69 20.71
C PHE A 567 -4.03 -29.38 19.86
N ILE A 568 -4.43 -30.60 20.22
CA ILE A 568 -5.50 -31.34 19.53
C ILE A 568 -6.81 -30.57 19.62
N THR A 569 -7.16 -30.10 20.82
CA THR A 569 -8.40 -29.36 21.08
C THR A 569 -8.44 -28.08 20.24
N GLU A 570 -7.41 -27.23 20.32
CA GLU A 570 -7.32 -25.99 19.54
C GLU A 570 -7.30 -26.25 18.03
N THR A 571 -6.64 -27.31 17.58
CA THR A 571 -6.54 -27.64 16.15
C THR A 571 -7.86 -28.18 15.62
N HIS A 572 -8.59 -29.01 16.37
CA HIS A 572 -9.92 -29.48 15.99
C HIS A 572 -10.93 -28.35 15.82
N GLU A 573 -10.88 -27.31 16.66
CA GLU A 573 -11.79 -26.16 16.57
C GLU A 573 -11.72 -25.42 15.23
N ILE A 574 -10.54 -25.42 14.58
CA ILE A 574 -10.30 -24.69 13.34
C ILE A 574 -10.13 -25.58 12.10
N MET A 575 -10.04 -26.89 12.29
CA MET A 575 -9.81 -27.85 11.22
C MET A 575 -11.14 -28.22 10.54
N PRO A 576 -11.18 -28.29 9.20
CA PRO A 576 -12.35 -28.79 8.49
C PRO A 576 -12.70 -30.22 8.91
N ASN A 577 -13.98 -30.50 9.17
CA ASN A 577 -14.46 -31.79 9.67
C ASN A 577 -13.96 -33.00 8.84
N HIS A 578 -13.86 -32.84 7.52
CA HIS A 578 -13.42 -33.91 6.64
C HIS A 578 -11.94 -34.30 6.85
N LEU A 579 -11.11 -33.47 7.50
CA LEU A 579 -9.69 -33.75 7.75
C LEU A 579 -9.40 -34.24 9.18
N ILE A 580 -10.40 -34.24 10.07
CA ILE A 580 -10.22 -34.63 11.49
C ILE A 580 -9.75 -36.08 11.62
N GLU A 581 -10.30 -37.00 10.82
CA GLU A 581 -9.91 -38.42 10.83
C GLU A 581 -8.42 -38.59 10.49
N ARG A 582 -7.97 -37.93 9.41
CA ARG A 582 -6.57 -37.93 8.97
C ARG A 582 -5.63 -37.31 10.00
N PHE A 583 -6.03 -36.19 10.62
CA PHE A 583 -5.26 -35.58 11.70
C PHE A 583 -5.17 -36.48 12.93
N GLY A 584 -6.27 -37.11 13.33
CA GLY A 584 -6.31 -38.07 14.43
C GLY A 584 -5.38 -39.25 14.22
N GLU A 585 -5.25 -39.76 12.99
CA GLU A 585 -4.26 -40.81 12.67
C GLU A 585 -2.81 -40.33 12.76
N LEU A 586 -2.54 -39.08 12.34
CA LEU A 586 -1.21 -38.48 12.50
C LEU A 586 -0.83 -38.36 13.98
N VAL A 587 -1.79 -37.94 14.82
CA VAL A 587 -1.64 -37.84 16.28
C VAL A 587 -1.44 -39.22 16.91
N LYS A 588 -2.28 -40.22 16.58
CA LYS A 588 -2.13 -41.59 17.10
C LYS A 588 -0.74 -42.16 16.79
N ARG A 589 -0.22 -41.89 15.59
CA ARG A 589 1.13 -42.32 15.22
C ARG A 589 2.21 -41.61 16.02
N PHE A 590 2.03 -40.31 16.27
CA PHE A 590 2.90 -39.55 17.16
C PHE A 590 2.86 -40.10 18.59
N GLU A 591 1.69 -40.47 19.11
CA GLU A 591 1.54 -41.05 20.46
C GLU A 591 2.11 -42.46 20.58
N ALA A 592 2.00 -43.27 19.53
CA ALA A 592 2.52 -44.64 19.50
C ALA A 592 4.06 -44.72 19.52
N ASP A 593 4.75 -43.61 19.25
CA ASP A 593 6.22 -43.58 19.28
C ASP A 593 6.78 -43.59 20.69
N VAL A 594 7.14 -44.77 21.18
CA VAL A 594 7.78 -44.94 22.49
C VAL A 594 9.20 -44.37 22.51
N LYS A 595 9.88 -44.31 21.35
CA LYS A 595 11.31 -43.96 21.27
C LYS A 595 11.58 -42.46 21.19
N SER A 596 10.53 -41.64 21.08
CA SER A 596 10.64 -40.18 20.85
C SER A 596 11.48 -39.82 19.62
N GLU A 597 11.47 -40.70 18.61
CA GLU A 597 12.06 -40.49 17.29
C GLU A 597 11.26 -39.47 16.47
N PHE A 598 9.98 -39.28 16.81
CA PHE A 598 9.10 -38.35 16.14
C PHE A 598 9.03 -36.98 16.83
N GLY A 599 8.73 -35.96 16.03
CA GLY A 599 8.29 -34.65 16.47
C GLY A 599 7.07 -34.21 15.68
N LEU A 600 6.02 -33.80 16.39
CA LEU A 600 4.85 -33.19 15.77
C LEU A 600 5.05 -31.67 15.72
N VAL A 601 4.95 -31.12 14.51
CA VAL A 601 5.21 -29.70 14.24
C VAL A 601 4.04 -29.11 13.47
N LYS A 602 3.50 -27.99 13.93
CA LYS A 602 2.52 -27.17 13.19
C LYS A 602 3.20 -25.94 12.64
N GLY A 603 3.26 -25.81 11.33
CA GLY A 603 3.61 -24.56 10.65
C GLY A 603 2.38 -23.75 10.33
N VAL A 604 2.40 -22.45 10.62
CA VAL A 604 1.36 -21.49 10.21
C VAL A 604 1.94 -20.56 9.15
N PHE A 605 1.33 -20.53 7.97
CA PHE A 605 1.73 -19.69 6.84
C PHE A 605 0.57 -18.79 6.42
N TRP A 606 0.85 -17.51 6.26
CA TRP A 606 -0.14 -16.53 5.85
C TRP A 606 -0.39 -16.59 4.35
N PHE A 607 -1.67 -16.56 3.96
CA PHE A 607 -2.11 -16.62 2.57
C PHE A 607 -3.36 -15.76 2.34
N GLY A 608 -3.14 -14.47 2.09
CA GLY A 608 -4.25 -13.51 1.95
C GLY A 608 -4.93 -13.24 3.29
N ASP A 609 -6.22 -13.54 3.42
CA ASP A 609 -7.02 -13.47 4.66
C ASP A 609 -7.13 -14.84 5.37
N ARG A 610 -6.41 -15.85 4.87
CA ARG A 610 -6.41 -17.21 5.43
C ARG A 610 -5.04 -17.56 5.98
N ASP A 611 -5.06 -18.51 6.90
CA ASP A 611 -3.86 -19.18 7.38
C ASP A 611 -3.83 -20.59 6.81
N ILE A 612 -2.71 -20.94 6.16
CA ILE A 612 -2.38 -22.30 5.79
C ILE A 612 -1.71 -22.93 7.00
N ASN A 613 -2.38 -23.92 7.56
CA ASN A 613 -1.89 -24.72 8.68
C ASN A 613 -1.34 -26.03 8.11
N LEU A 614 -0.07 -26.30 8.40
CA LEU A 614 0.63 -27.49 7.96
C LEU A 614 1.15 -28.24 9.18
N VAL A 615 0.45 -29.31 9.55
CA VAL A 615 0.87 -30.20 10.63
C VAL A 615 1.71 -31.31 10.01
N ALA A 616 2.96 -31.42 10.43
CA ALA A 616 3.92 -32.39 9.93
C ALA A 616 4.43 -33.27 11.08
N LEU A 617 4.53 -34.56 10.82
CA LEU A 617 5.18 -35.53 11.68
C LEU A 617 6.59 -35.79 11.14
N PHE A 618 7.59 -35.26 11.82
CA PHE A 618 8.99 -35.47 11.45
C PHE A 618 9.56 -36.66 12.20
N LYS A 619 10.26 -37.54 11.48
CA LYS A 619 10.96 -38.70 12.03
C LYS A 619 12.45 -38.48 11.92
N ARG A 620 13.22 -38.74 12.98
CA ARG A 620 14.68 -38.71 12.89
C ARG A 620 15.18 -39.80 11.93
N ALA A 621 16.00 -39.42 10.95
CA ALA A 621 16.65 -40.35 10.03
C ALA A 621 17.59 -41.29 10.81
N ARG A 622 17.65 -42.57 10.41
CA ARG A 622 18.49 -43.56 11.09
C ARG A 622 19.97 -43.17 10.98
N GLY A 623 20.67 -43.16 12.11
CA GLY A 623 22.11 -42.89 12.16
C GLY A 623 22.50 -41.40 12.15
N ALA A 624 21.52 -40.48 12.11
CA ALA A 624 21.80 -39.05 12.27
C ALA A 624 22.46 -38.78 13.64
N PRO A 625 23.68 -38.22 13.70
CA PRO A 625 24.36 -37.96 14.97
C PRO A 625 23.54 -36.99 15.83
N VAL A 626 23.55 -37.20 17.15
CA VAL A 626 22.95 -36.25 18.10
C VAL A 626 23.89 -35.04 18.20
N GLY A 627 23.41 -33.86 17.80
CA GLY A 627 24.14 -32.59 17.94
C GLY A 627 24.69 -31.97 16.66
N ARG A 628 24.68 -32.68 15.52
CA ARG A 628 24.84 -32.03 14.21
C ARG A 628 23.48 -31.50 13.76
N VAL A 629 23.49 -30.34 13.11
CA VAL A 629 22.30 -29.73 12.52
C VAL A 629 22.35 -29.99 11.01
N ASP A 630 21.72 -31.06 10.55
CA ASP A 630 21.43 -31.26 9.14
C ASP A 630 19.90 -31.32 8.93
N PRO A 631 19.31 -30.50 8.05
CA PRO A 631 17.90 -30.63 7.68
C PRO A 631 17.51 -32.03 7.19
N ASN A 632 18.47 -32.82 6.69
CA ASN A 632 18.28 -34.20 6.26
C ASN A 632 18.30 -35.20 7.42
N ASP A 633 18.59 -34.78 8.65
CA ASP A 633 18.48 -35.61 9.85
C ASP A 633 17.02 -35.97 10.17
N PHE A 634 16.05 -35.37 9.46
CA PHE A 634 14.64 -35.65 9.62
C PHE A 634 13.96 -35.97 8.28
N GLU A 635 13.04 -36.91 8.31
CA GLU A 635 12.15 -37.30 7.22
C GLU A 635 10.71 -36.86 7.54
N VAL A 636 9.91 -36.63 6.50
CA VAL A 636 8.48 -36.32 6.65
C VAL A 636 7.71 -37.64 6.60
N GLU A 637 7.27 -38.14 7.76
CA GLU A 637 6.51 -39.39 7.87
C GLU A 637 5.04 -39.19 7.47
N GLY A 638 4.52 -37.98 7.68
CA GLY A 638 3.16 -37.65 7.35
C GLY A 638 2.91 -36.16 7.51
N SER A 639 1.93 -35.64 6.79
CA SER A 639 1.49 -34.26 6.98
C SER A 639 0.01 -34.09 6.68
N VAL A 640 -0.62 -33.16 7.36
CA VAL A 640 -1.98 -32.69 7.08
C VAL A 640 -1.91 -31.19 6.83
N MET A 641 -2.50 -30.76 5.72
CA MET A 641 -2.62 -29.35 5.38
C MET A 641 -4.08 -28.95 5.36
N PHE A 642 -4.40 -27.84 6.00
CA PHE A 642 -5.72 -27.24 5.95
C PHE A 642 -5.61 -25.71 5.99
N THR A 643 -6.68 -25.06 5.58
CA THR A 643 -6.79 -23.60 5.61
C THR A 643 -7.91 -23.20 6.56
N CYS A 644 -7.69 -22.19 7.39
CA CYS A 644 -8.75 -21.55 8.17
C CYS A 644 -8.81 -20.06 7.84
N GLN A 645 -9.96 -19.44 8.12
CA GLN A 645 -10.01 -17.97 8.14
C GLN A 645 -8.96 -17.49 9.14
N ARG A 646 -8.23 -16.43 8.79
CA ARG A 646 -7.25 -15.85 9.71
C ARG A 646 -7.98 -15.49 10.98
N GLN A 647 -7.67 -16.19 12.05
CA GLN A 647 -8.10 -15.76 13.35
C GLN A 647 -7.26 -14.54 13.64
N GLU A 648 -7.88 -13.37 13.72
CA GLU A 648 -7.28 -12.29 14.49
C GLU A 648 -6.92 -12.91 15.83
N TRP A 649 -5.63 -13.06 16.12
CA TRP A 649 -5.17 -13.56 17.41
C TRP A 649 -5.68 -12.57 18.44
N LYS A 650 -6.89 -12.81 18.95
CA LYS A 650 -7.57 -11.99 19.95
C LYS A 650 -6.85 -12.24 21.27
N GLY A 651 -5.68 -11.62 21.42
CA GLY A 651 -5.05 -11.26 22.67
C GLY A 651 -4.95 -12.32 23.77
N ARG A 652 -4.93 -13.63 23.48
CA ARG A 652 -4.57 -14.60 24.54
C ARG A 652 -3.15 -14.26 24.97
N PRO A 653 -2.91 -13.85 26.22
CA PRO A 653 -1.56 -13.56 26.70
C PRO A 653 -0.77 -14.85 26.54
N MET A 654 0.33 -14.75 25.80
CA MET A 654 1.25 -15.87 25.61
C MET A 654 1.73 -16.28 27.00
N GLN A 655 1.34 -17.46 27.49
CA GLN A 655 1.95 -18.02 28.69
C GLN A 655 3.38 -18.38 28.29
N LEU A 656 4.29 -17.43 28.50
CA LEU A 656 5.72 -17.70 28.52
C LEU A 656 5.93 -18.73 29.62
N VAL A 657 6.05 -20.00 29.25
CA VAL A 657 6.59 -21.02 30.16
C VAL A 657 7.91 -20.45 30.66
N GLY A 658 8.05 -20.31 31.98
CA GLY A 658 9.17 -19.62 32.63
C GLY A 658 10.52 -20.27 32.31
N LEU A 659 11.09 -19.93 31.16
CA LEU A 659 12.38 -20.40 30.68
C LEU A 659 13.45 -19.40 31.13
N GLY A 660 13.69 -19.34 32.44
CA GLY A 660 14.69 -18.46 33.08
C GLY A 660 16.16 -18.70 32.71
N GLY A 661 16.45 -19.46 31.64
CA GLY A 661 17.80 -19.82 31.19
C GLY A 661 18.16 -19.39 29.77
N LEU A 662 17.28 -18.72 29.02
CA LEU A 662 17.49 -18.47 27.58
C LEU A 662 18.25 -17.19 27.23
N ALA A 663 18.50 -16.28 28.18
CA ALA A 663 19.26 -15.05 27.91
C ALA A 663 20.67 -15.32 27.36
N GLY A 664 21.30 -16.44 27.73
CA GLY A 664 22.60 -16.87 27.18
C GLY A 664 22.55 -17.59 25.81
N GLN A 665 21.37 -17.93 25.30
CA GLN A 665 21.24 -18.64 24.01
C GLN A 665 21.15 -17.70 22.81
N HIS A 666 20.69 -16.46 22.99
CA HIS A 666 20.67 -15.45 21.93
C HIS A 666 22.09 -15.13 21.44
N GLU A 667 23.05 -14.99 22.37
CA GLU A 667 24.47 -14.78 22.05
C GLU A 667 25.09 -15.98 21.31
N ARG A 668 24.59 -17.19 21.57
CA ARG A 668 25.07 -18.44 20.92
C ARG A 668 24.55 -18.56 19.48
N LEU A 669 23.33 -18.10 19.21
CA LEU A 669 22.76 -18.02 17.86
C LEU A 669 23.48 -16.95 17.01
N GLU A 670 23.88 -15.82 17.61
CA GLU A 670 24.71 -14.81 16.93
C GLU A 670 26.08 -15.38 16.53
N ARG A 671 26.74 -16.14 17.42
CA ARG A 671 28.02 -16.82 17.10
C ARG A 671 27.88 -17.89 16.01
N LEU A 672 26.73 -18.57 15.92
CA LEU A 672 26.46 -19.51 14.85
C LEU A 672 26.24 -18.77 13.51
N GLY A 673 25.55 -17.63 13.50
CA GLY A 673 25.43 -16.79 12.30
C GLY A 673 26.79 -16.40 11.71
N ASP A 674 27.75 -16.07 12.57
CA ASP A 674 29.13 -15.75 12.19
C ASP A 674 29.89 -16.95 11.61
N LEU A 675 29.75 -18.14 12.21
CA LEU A 675 30.37 -19.38 11.71
C LEU A 675 29.82 -19.78 10.33
N TRP A 676 28.53 -19.59 10.11
CA TRP A 676 27.84 -19.90 8.86
C TRP A 676 28.21 -18.94 7.72
N SER A 677 28.47 -17.67 8.04
CA SER A 677 28.93 -16.69 7.04
C SER A 677 30.27 -17.08 6.39
N ARG A 678 31.11 -17.87 7.10
CA ARG A 678 32.46 -18.27 6.67
C ARG A 678 32.53 -19.63 5.96
N LEU A 679 31.54 -20.51 6.17
CA LEU A 679 31.63 -21.91 5.73
C LEU A 679 30.92 -22.21 4.40
N VAL A 680 30.13 -21.29 3.84
CA VAL A 680 29.30 -21.56 2.66
C VAL A 680 29.34 -20.40 1.66
N ILE A 681 30.47 -20.24 0.97
CA ILE A 681 30.52 -19.56 -0.33
C ILE A 681 30.94 -20.57 -1.41
N PRO A 682 30.04 -21.43 -1.90
CA PRO A 682 30.11 -21.80 -3.30
C PRO A 682 29.54 -20.63 -4.09
N GLN A 683 30.31 -20.10 -5.05
CA GLN A 683 29.75 -19.28 -6.13
C GLN A 683 28.77 -20.15 -6.93
N ALA A 684 27.55 -20.30 -6.44
CA ALA A 684 26.48 -20.86 -7.22
C ALA A 684 26.20 -19.84 -8.34
N LYS A 685 26.58 -20.19 -9.58
CA LYS A 685 26.04 -19.52 -10.76
C LYS A 685 24.52 -19.60 -10.64
N LEU A 686 23.87 -18.46 -10.46
CA LEU A 686 22.43 -18.35 -10.61
C LEU A 686 22.06 -18.95 -11.99
N PRO A 687 21.07 -19.86 -12.08
CA PRO A 687 20.58 -20.32 -13.37
C PRO A 687 19.94 -19.19 -14.18
#